data_AF-A0A3A8F436-F1
#
_entry.id   AF-A0A3A8F436-F1
#
_cell.length_a   1.000
_cell.length_b   1.000
_cell.length_c   1.000
_cell.angle_alpha   90.00
_cell.angle_beta   90.00
_cell.angle_gamma   90.00
#
_symmetry.space_group_name_H-M   'P 1'
#
loop_
_entity.id
_entity.type
_entity.pdbx_description
1 polymer ?
#
loop_
_entity_poly.entity_id
_entity_poly.type
_entity_poly.pdbx_seq_one_letter_code
_entity_poly.pdbx_strand_id
1 'polypeptide(L)'
;MKNYKKGLLTVTILSAMSLMAAEDRTIYVTTFADEDGENLDHCSLREALKAASTHKAYGGCIAGQVYASVPNIIQLEAGTYLLNKELRPNSDVAIWGKESADYSRPSVLTNTYPAPLPLKTTISGQGKARIFNTIYDNKPSLTLNNLVLKDGSSSSDSNNDVGGAIYAGGTLTLNNVSILNAKAKAGGAIYLNDVTSALTITYGVFQANQAEQGSVLGMTCADNLKFTTRNIAISSASFVNNGSATSSSVFNFCGQPTAALTANTITNNTANPNNGSIIQFSATTPQGKVNFSDASSLSLQSNTIVKNNAWTTLLYGYYGAKALVNNVLAYNTGKSCRYADGDVSKVEDSGMILSYNALTLAAGNDQCEVAEALTKDNKDHTLDVSQINFSTILTELQTPSESTNFMPMYFPKDLGTDKDLVDVGYVGCSTADQRGVTRVVAVNSNGTNEQANSCDLGSTELLRLTANNVSATNTSVVTALKTYQNELDTYTKLLEDKATKPDYLPFYKIQVDKYSNLIKYTKSDQKYRTIFVDPFATSLPAEVVTKDASGNDVRTVKHLSSDNYEVVVKPLGVGILDSNKQFDGKVDPKLHCEWNANLNKIMMWRTSDNVTPSGDNEFCSYQLKLKGANPEVVSSAYIIASYVNIAPNAEDTTLNIAYGSSNAIDIDLLQYANDDGDGNTSALTDRPNKPKFYVNANGEELPIRIATNLDPVIITADRSGPCPGQDSKYTCYGGKLHIQLRNTLDPFSYKFTYHVYDADGLISNAATVKLENSGTAPGSTRVSGGGAFGWFSILGLMGLAGYRRYKMKH
;
A
#
# COMPACT_ATOMS: atom_id res chain seq x y z
N MET A 1 -1.43 -7.81 13.45
CA MET A 1 -1.90 -8.05 12.06
C MET A 1 -1.55 -6.85 11.18
N LYS A 2 -0.26 -6.68 10.86
CA LYS A 2 0.20 -5.78 9.79
C LYS A 2 0.28 -6.62 8.53
N ASN A 3 -0.89 -6.98 7.99
CA ASN A 3 -0.94 -7.89 6.86
C ASN A 3 -0.44 -7.18 5.61
N TYR A 4 0.34 -7.93 4.85
CA TYR A 4 0.69 -7.78 3.45
C TYR A 4 -0.44 -7.12 2.65
N LYS A 5 -0.50 -5.78 2.66
CA LYS A 5 -1.35 -5.01 1.73
C LYS A 5 -0.64 -4.95 0.39
N LYS A 6 -0.42 -6.12 -0.22
CA LYS A 6 -0.15 -6.20 -1.65
C LYS A 6 -1.39 -5.68 -2.36
N GLY A 7 -1.27 -4.55 -3.04
CA GLY A 7 -2.23 -4.13 -4.06
C GLY A 7 -3.18 -2.99 -3.71
N LEU A 8 -3.07 -2.32 -2.55
CA LEU A 8 -3.92 -1.14 -2.33
C LEU A 8 -3.44 0.12 -3.08
N LEU A 9 -2.15 0.20 -3.45
CA LEU A 9 -1.62 1.39 -4.12
C LEU A 9 -2.02 1.48 -5.60
N THR A 10 -2.17 0.34 -6.29
CA THR A 10 -2.55 0.34 -7.72
C THR A 10 -4.04 0.57 -7.93
N VAL A 11 -4.89 0.18 -6.97
CA VAL A 11 -6.35 0.38 -7.07
C VAL A 11 -6.74 1.84 -6.82
N THR A 12 -5.99 2.59 -6.01
CA THR A 12 -6.27 4.02 -5.78
C THR A 12 -6.07 4.91 -7.01
N ILE A 13 -5.31 4.47 -8.02
CA ILE A 13 -5.20 5.19 -9.30
C ILE A 13 -6.39 4.86 -10.23
N LEU A 14 -6.97 3.66 -10.10
CA LEU A 14 -8.14 3.23 -10.88
C LEU A 14 -9.49 3.70 -10.30
N SER A 15 -9.60 3.92 -8.98
CA SER A 15 -10.84 4.42 -8.36
C SER A 15 -11.14 5.90 -8.65
N ALA A 16 -10.23 6.62 -9.31
CA ALA A 16 -10.51 7.95 -9.85
C ALA A 16 -11.16 7.90 -11.25
N MET A 17 -11.25 6.72 -11.89
CA MET A 17 -11.73 6.57 -13.27
C MET A 17 -12.93 5.61 -13.37
N SER A 18 -13.94 5.78 -12.52
CA SER A 18 -15.32 5.48 -12.94
C SER A 18 -16.32 6.00 -11.91
N LEU A 19 -17.35 6.67 -12.42
CA LEU A 19 -18.59 7.10 -11.75
C LEU A 19 -18.61 8.51 -11.15
N MET A 20 -18.27 9.51 -11.96
CA MET A 20 -19.21 10.57 -12.36
C MET A 20 -18.84 10.98 -13.80
N ALA A 21 -19.81 11.28 -14.65
CA ALA A 21 -19.56 12.08 -15.84
C ALA A 21 -19.21 13.51 -15.40
N ALA A 22 -18.03 13.69 -14.78
CA ALA A 22 -17.36 14.96 -14.75
C ALA A 22 -16.73 15.14 -16.13
N GLU A 23 -16.89 16.30 -16.76
CA GLU A 23 -16.14 16.62 -17.97
C GLU A 23 -14.65 16.43 -17.65
N ASP A 24 -13.95 15.58 -18.40
CA ASP A 24 -12.51 15.42 -18.26
C ASP A 24 -11.86 16.78 -18.60
N ARG A 25 -11.27 17.42 -17.59
CA ARG A 25 -10.58 18.71 -17.69
C ARG A 25 -9.06 18.54 -17.75
N THR A 26 -8.58 17.32 -18.02
CA THR A 26 -7.16 17.05 -18.31
C THR A 26 -6.77 17.72 -19.62
N ILE A 27 -5.69 18.50 -19.61
CA ILE A 27 -5.16 19.10 -20.83
C ILE A 27 -4.23 18.09 -21.49
N TYR A 28 -4.64 17.52 -22.61
CA TYR A 28 -3.83 16.58 -23.39
C TYR A 28 -2.96 17.35 -24.39
N VAL A 29 -1.65 17.14 -24.32
CA VAL A 29 -0.69 17.69 -25.27
C VAL A 29 -0.61 16.79 -26.49
N THR A 30 -0.85 17.34 -27.68
CA THR A 30 -1.02 16.59 -28.93
C THR A 30 0.07 16.85 -29.96
N THR A 31 1.06 17.70 -29.66
CA THR A 31 2.24 17.92 -30.51
C THR A 31 3.53 17.99 -29.70
N PHE A 32 4.64 17.55 -30.29
CA PHE A 32 5.99 17.66 -29.71
C PHE A 32 6.66 19.01 -29.99
N ALA A 33 6.09 19.80 -30.90
CA ALA A 33 6.58 21.14 -31.21
C ALA A 33 6.41 22.07 -30.00
N ASP A 34 7.37 22.97 -29.81
CA ASP A 34 7.29 24.03 -28.79
C ASP A 34 6.65 25.27 -29.40
N GLU A 35 5.32 25.36 -29.28
CA GLU A 35 4.45 26.38 -29.86
C GLU A 35 3.89 27.31 -28.75
N ASP A 36 3.42 28.50 -29.13
CA ASP A 36 2.84 29.53 -28.27
C ASP A 36 1.70 30.27 -28.99
N GLY A 37 0.80 29.52 -29.64
CA GLY A 37 -0.42 30.00 -30.29
C GLY A 37 -0.37 29.99 -31.82
N GLU A 38 0.72 29.50 -32.42
CA GLU A 38 0.86 29.43 -33.88
C GLU A 38 -0.06 28.37 -34.51
N ASN A 39 -0.42 27.32 -33.75
CA ASN A 39 -1.25 26.22 -34.20
C ASN A 39 -2.54 26.14 -33.36
N LEU A 40 -3.70 26.18 -34.01
CA LEU A 40 -4.99 26.10 -33.32
C LEU A 40 -5.56 24.67 -33.26
N ASP A 41 -4.96 23.73 -34.01
CA ASP A 41 -5.45 22.36 -34.12
C ASP A 41 -4.67 21.39 -33.22
N HIS A 42 -3.47 21.79 -32.77
CA HIS A 42 -2.61 20.99 -31.91
C HIS A 42 -2.21 21.77 -30.66
N CYS A 43 -2.20 21.08 -29.52
CA CYS A 43 -1.85 21.62 -28.22
C CYS A 43 -0.41 21.25 -27.87
N SER A 44 0.49 22.23 -27.76
CA SER A 44 1.86 22.03 -27.25
C SER A 44 1.93 22.10 -25.72
N LEU A 45 3.05 21.64 -25.15
CA LEU A 45 3.27 21.70 -23.70
C LEU A 45 3.27 23.13 -23.15
N ARG A 46 3.82 24.10 -23.91
CA ARG A 46 3.86 25.49 -23.48
C ARG A 46 2.47 26.12 -23.51
N GLU A 47 1.70 25.86 -24.55
CA GLU A 47 0.30 26.29 -24.64
C GLU A 47 -0.54 25.67 -23.53
N ALA A 48 -0.31 24.39 -23.20
CA ALA A 48 -1.01 23.72 -22.11
C ALA A 48 -0.78 24.39 -20.76
N LEU A 49 0.46 24.82 -20.46
CA LEU A 49 0.77 25.58 -19.24
C LEU A 49 0.11 26.96 -19.23
N LYS A 50 0.00 27.61 -20.40
CA LYS A 50 -0.72 28.89 -20.54
C LYS A 50 -2.22 28.72 -20.37
N ALA A 51 -2.80 27.66 -20.92
CA ALA A 51 -4.20 27.32 -20.74
C ALA A 51 -4.53 26.97 -19.27
N ALA A 52 -3.64 26.22 -18.60
CA ALA A 52 -3.74 25.88 -17.19
C ALA A 52 -3.69 27.11 -16.27
N SER A 53 -2.81 28.07 -16.57
CA SER A 53 -2.67 29.30 -15.76
C SER A 53 -3.76 30.32 -15.99
N THR A 54 -4.29 30.41 -17.21
CA THR A 54 -5.35 31.39 -17.55
C THR A 54 -6.76 30.85 -17.36
N HIS A 55 -6.90 29.54 -17.14
CA HIS A 55 -8.18 28.83 -17.09
C HIS A 55 -9.01 29.03 -18.38
N LYS A 56 -8.33 29.22 -19.52
CA LYS A 56 -8.91 29.51 -20.84
C LYS A 56 -8.21 28.66 -21.90
N ALA A 57 -8.94 28.32 -22.96
CA ALA A 57 -8.34 27.64 -24.11
C ALA A 57 -7.28 28.52 -24.77
N TYR A 58 -6.19 27.92 -25.26
CA TYR A 58 -5.07 28.62 -25.90
C TYR A 58 -4.28 27.67 -26.80
N GLY A 59 -3.95 28.08 -28.03
CA GLY A 59 -3.07 27.33 -28.95
C GLY A 59 -3.43 25.85 -29.08
N GLY A 60 -4.65 25.56 -29.54
CA GLY A 60 -5.18 24.19 -29.65
C GLY A 60 -5.46 23.46 -28.33
N CYS A 61 -5.04 23.98 -27.18
CA CYS A 61 -5.34 23.40 -25.87
C CYS A 61 -6.72 23.82 -25.36
N ILE A 62 -7.42 22.88 -24.71
CA ILE A 62 -8.65 23.17 -23.97
C ILE A 62 -8.38 24.04 -22.73
N ALA A 63 -9.43 24.68 -22.21
CA ALA A 63 -9.34 25.34 -20.91
C ALA A 63 -9.11 24.31 -19.80
N GLY A 64 -8.21 24.64 -18.87
CA GLY A 64 -7.95 23.82 -17.69
C GLY A 64 -9.09 23.82 -16.67
N GLN A 65 -8.76 23.47 -15.43
CA GLN A 65 -9.69 23.47 -14.30
C GLN A 65 -10.35 24.83 -14.11
N VAL A 66 -11.61 24.87 -13.69
CA VAL A 66 -12.36 26.13 -13.53
C VAL A 66 -11.95 26.87 -12.25
N TYR A 67 -11.60 26.12 -11.20
CA TYR A 67 -11.23 26.67 -9.89
C TYR A 67 -9.73 26.64 -9.69
N ALA A 68 -9.15 27.79 -9.34
CA ALA A 68 -7.72 27.92 -9.05
C ALA A 68 -7.24 27.09 -7.84
N SER A 69 -8.15 26.60 -7.00
CA SER A 69 -7.85 25.72 -5.87
C SER A 69 -7.63 24.26 -6.25
N VAL A 70 -7.91 23.87 -7.50
CA VAL A 70 -7.69 22.53 -8.01
C VAL A 70 -6.50 22.57 -8.97
N PRO A 71 -5.42 21.81 -8.71
CA PRO A 71 -4.26 21.81 -9.60
C PRO A 71 -4.66 21.28 -10.97
N ASN A 72 -4.12 21.90 -12.02
CA ASN A 72 -4.33 21.42 -13.39
C ASN A 72 -3.53 20.14 -13.64
N ILE A 73 -4.08 19.24 -14.46
CA ILE A 73 -3.38 18.03 -14.91
C ILE A 73 -3.09 18.20 -16.40
N ILE A 74 -1.82 18.07 -16.77
CA ILE A 74 -1.35 18.05 -18.16
C ILE A 74 -0.83 16.65 -18.47
N GLN A 75 -1.42 15.99 -19.47
CA GLN A 75 -1.01 14.66 -19.91
C GLN A 75 -0.20 14.74 -21.20
N LEU A 76 0.99 14.16 -21.19
CA LEU A 76 1.90 14.08 -22.32
C LEU A 76 1.84 12.71 -22.99
N GLU A 77 2.14 12.68 -24.28
CA GLU A 77 2.31 11.47 -25.05
C GLU A 77 3.76 10.96 -25.01
N ALA A 78 3.95 9.71 -25.44
CA ALA A 78 5.29 9.12 -25.54
C ALA A 78 6.07 9.82 -26.66
N GLY A 79 7.30 10.25 -26.37
CA GLY A 79 8.11 11.00 -27.33
C GLY A 79 9.03 12.02 -26.64
N THR A 80 9.61 12.91 -27.45
CA THR A 80 10.54 13.94 -26.98
C THR A 80 10.01 15.33 -27.32
N TYR A 81 9.77 16.14 -26.29
CA TYR A 81 9.40 17.55 -26.40
C TYR A 81 10.68 18.40 -26.41
N LEU A 82 10.92 19.13 -27.48
CA LEU A 82 12.14 19.93 -27.69
C LEU A 82 11.86 21.40 -27.39
N LEU A 83 12.43 21.93 -26.29
CA LEU A 83 12.18 23.30 -25.87
C LEU A 83 13.11 24.29 -26.58
N ASN A 84 12.53 25.38 -27.08
CA ASN A 84 13.24 26.52 -27.62
C ASN A 84 13.51 27.59 -26.55
N LYS A 85 12.67 27.65 -25.52
CA LYS A 85 12.77 28.57 -24.37
C LYS A 85 12.27 27.89 -23.10
N GLU A 86 12.61 28.43 -21.93
CA GLU A 86 12.17 27.86 -20.66
C GLU A 86 10.64 27.86 -20.50
N LEU A 87 10.10 26.86 -19.79
CA LEU A 87 8.69 26.78 -19.41
C LEU A 87 8.49 27.54 -18.09
N ARG A 88 7.45 28.38 -18.04
CA ARG A 88 7.13 29.21 -16.87
C ARG A 88 5.70 28.94 -16.37
N PRO A 89 5.47 27.83 -15.65
CA PRO A 89 4.18 27.61 -14.98
C PRO A 89 3.87 28.79 -14.04
N ASN A 90 2.62 29.26 -14.04
CA ASN A 90 2.15 30.36 -13.17
C ASN A 90 0.91 30.00 -12.33
N SER A 91 0.53 28.72 -12.33
CA SER A 91 -0.48 28.12 -11.46
C SER A 91 -0.04 26.71 -11.09
N ASP A 92 -0.57 26.19 -9.99
CA ASP A 92 -0.29 24.84 -9.51
C ASP A 92 -0.64 23.80 -10.58
N VAL A 93 0.33 22.96 -10.92
CA VAL A 93 0.21 22.03 -12.05
C VAL A 93 0.90 20.69 -11.77
N ALA A 94 0.24 19.63 -12.22
CA ALA A 94 0.79 18.29 -12.32
C ALA A 94 0.98 17.92 -13.80
N ILE A 95 2.20 17.57 -14.19
CA ILE A 95 2.55 17.17 -15.56
C ILE A 95 2.90 15.68 -15.55
N TRP A 96 2.17 14.91 -16.35
CA TRP A 96 2.24 13.47 -16.40
C TRP A 96 2.82 13.06 -17.75
N GLY A 97 3.96 12.37 -17.73
CA GLY A 97 4.44 11.65 -18.90
C GLY A 97 3.49 10.52 -19.29
N LYS A 98 3.72 9.91 -20.45
CA LYS A 98 2.98 8.72 -20.85
C LYS A 98 3.22 7.61 -19.84
N GLU A 99 2.14 6.97 -19.41
CA GLU A 99 2.21 5.83 -18.50
C GLU A 99 3.17 4.76 -19.03
N SER A 100 4.13 4.40 -18.18
CA SER A 100 5.20 3.46 -18.49
C SER A 100 4.95 2.17 -17.70
N ALA A 101 3.89 1.47 -18.10
CA ALA A 101 3.43 0.23 -17.47
C ALA A 101 2.93 -0.76 -18.53
N ASP A 102 3.01 -2.06 -18.22
CA ASP A 102 2.50 -3.18 -19.00
C ASP A 102 1.50 -3.97 -18.15
N TYR A 103 0.22 -3.88 -18.52
CA TYR A 103 -0.89 -4.52 -17.82
C TYR A 103 -1.09 -5.99 -18.22
N SER A 104 -0.34 -6.50 -19.19
CA SER A 104 -0.43 -7.90 -19.63
C SER A 104 0.31 -8.87 -18.72
N ARG A 105 1.20 -8.37 -17.85
CA ARG A 105 2.02 -9.18 -16.96
C ARG A 105 2.27 -8.46 -15.61
N PRO A 106 2.57 -9.21 -14.55
CA PRO A 106 2.93 -8.61 -13.28
C PRO A 106 4.40 -8.14 -13.27
N SER A 107 4.70 -7.20 -12.40
CA SER A 107 6.07 -6.77 -12.08
C SER A 107 6.93 -7.95 -11.62
N VAL A 108 8.15 -8.04 -12.14
CA VAL A 108 9.16 -9.05 -11.74
C VAL A 108 9.69 -8.86 -10.32
N LEU A 109 9.40 -7.72 -9.67
CA LEU A 109 9.84 -7.41 -8.32
C LEU A 109 8.75 -7.68 -7.28
N THR A 110 7.52 -7.23 -7.55
CA THR A 110 6.43 -7.26 -6.57
C THR A 110 5.41 -8.37 -6.82
N ASN A 111 5.44 -9.00 -8.01
CA ASN A 111 4.39 -9.89 -8.52
C ASN A 111 3.00 -9.23 -8.60
N THR A 112 2.95 -7.91 -8.76
CA THR A 112 1.70 -7.15 -8.88
C THR A 112 1.58 -6.51 -10.26
N TYR A 113 0.36 -6.38 -10.75
CA TYR A 113 0.07 -5.64 -11.97
C TYR A 113 -0.01 -4.13 -11.70
N PRO A 114 0.30 -3.29 -12.71
CA PRO A 114 1.01 -3.64 -13.93
C PRO A 114 2.52 -3.82 -13.70
N ALA A 115 3.22 -4.43 -14.66
CA ALA A 115 4.68 -4.42 -14.68
C ALA A 115 5.20 -3.01 -15.07
N PRO A 116 6.16 -2.44 -14.32
CA PRO A 116 6.81 -1.18 -14.72
C PRO A 116 7.55 -1.33 -16.06
N LEU A 117 7.58 -0.25 -16.85
CA LEU A 117 8.37 -0.11 -18.07
C LEU A 117 9.33 1.10 -17.97
N PRO A 118 10.37 1.19 -18.81
CA PRO A 118 11.18 2.40 -18.92
C PRO A 118 10.33 3.62 -19.27
N LEU A 119 10.75 4.79 -18.78
CA LEU A 119 10.11 6.07 -19.06
C LEU A 119 10.03 6.34 -20.57
N LYS A 120 8.84 6.71 -21.05
CA LYS A 120 8.55 6.91 -22.48
C LYS A 120 8.50 8.37 -22.94
N THR A 121 8.48 9.32 -22.00
CA THR A 121 8.32 10.75 -22.30
C THR A 121 9.54 11.54 -21.82
N THR A 122 10.13 12.32 -22.74
CA THR A 122 11.28 13.18 -22.48
C THR A 122 10.94 14.65 -22.76
N ILE A 123 11.35 15.56 -21.88
CA ILE A 123 11.36 17.00 -22.14
C ILE A 123 12.83 17.43 -22.18
N SER A 124 13.28 17.97 -23.31
CA SER A 124 14.67 18.35 -23.52
C SER A 124 14.84 19.87 -23.63
N GLY A 125 15.76 20.41 -22.84
CA GLY A 125 16.25 21.79 -22.96
C GLY A 125 17.31 21.98 -24.06
N GLN A 126 17.71 20.89 -24.74
CA GLN A 126 18.67 20.86 -25.84
C GLN A 126 20.06 21.48 -25.53
N GLY A 127 20.41 21.62 -24.25
CA GLY A 127 21.58 22.34 -23.76
C GLY A 127 21.50 23.86 -23.91
N LYS A 128 20.35 24.39 -24.34
CA LYS A 128 20.15 25.80 -24.70
C LYS A 128 19.24 26.55 -23.74
N ALA A 129 18.31 25.83 -23.10
CA ALA A 129 17.31 26.41 -22.22
C ALA A 129 17.19 25.63 -20.91
N ARG A 130 16.90 26.36 -19.84
CA ARG A 130 16.36 25.79 -18.60
C ARG A 130 15.00 25.18 -18.90
N ILE A 131 14.65 24.05 -18.29
CA ILE A 131 13.39 23.37 -18.62
C ILE A 131 12.22 24.05 -17.90
N PHE A 132 12.24 24.10 -16.58
CA PHE A 132 11.18 24.70 -15.77
C PHE A 132 11.69 25.84 -14.89
N ASN A 133 10.91 26.91 -14.82
CA ASN A 133 11.14 28.04 -13.93
C ASN A 133 9.82 28.47 -13.27
N THR A 134 9.70 28.24 -11.96
CA THR A 134 8.49 28.54 -11.18
C THR A 134 8.68 29.70 -10.20
N ILE A 135 9.66 30.58 -10.42
CA ILE A 135 9.91 31.71 -9.50
C ILE A 135 8.98 32.92 -9.72
N TYR A 136 8.20 32.91 -10.80
CA TYR A 136 7.38 34.05 -11.23
C TYR A 136 6.02 34.12 -10.52
N ASP A 137 5.49 35.33 -10.40
CA ASP A 137 4.26 35.82 -9.75
C ASP A 137 3.73 35.01 -8.55
N ASN A 138 3.23 33.80 -8.81
CA ASN A 138 2.51 32.98 -7.83
C ASN A 138 3.36 31.88 -7.18
N LYS A 139 4.60 31.66 -7.66
CA LYS A 139 5.51 30.60 -7.17
C LYS A 139 4.82 29.23 -7.05
N PRO A 140 4.21 28.74 -8.14
CA PRO A 140 3.30 27.60 -8.07
C PRO A 140 4.01 26.32 -7.66
N SER A 141 3.23 25.39 -7.10
CA SER A 141 3.66 24.01 -6.94
C SER A 141 3.77 23.32 -8.30
N LEU A 142 4.82 22.49 -8.45
CA LEU A 142 5.08 21.70 -9.66
C LEU A 142 5.20 20.23 -9.27
N THR A 143 4.30 19.42 -9.80
CA THR A 143 4.37 17.95 -9.68
C THR A 143 4.68 17.33 -11.04
N LEU A 144 5.73 16.52 -11.11
CA LEU A 144 6.15 15.82 -12.32
C LEU A 144 6.07 14.31 -12.08
N ASN A 145 5.41 13.58 -12.99
CA ASN A 145 5.26 12.13 -12.90
C ASN A 145 5.72 11.44 -14.20
N ASN A 146 6.56 10.41 -14.09
CA ASN A 146 6.98 9.55 -15.20
C ASN A 146 7.65 10.31 -16.37
N LEU A 147 8.67 11.11 -16.08
CA LEU A 147 9.32 11.99 -17.07
C LEU A 147 10.84 11.88 -17.05
N VAL A 148 11.45 12.02 -18.23
CA VAL A 148 12.88 12.33 -18.36
C VAL A 148 13.02 13.82 -18.65
N LEU A 149 13.75 14.55 -17.81
CA LEU A 149 14.21 15.91 -18.09
C LEU A 149 15.66 15.82 -18.57
N LYS A 150 15.93 16.26 -19.78
CA LYS A 150 17.22 16.03 -20.43
C LYS A 150 17.85 17.33 -20.94
N ASP A 151 19.16 17.46 -20.80
CA ASP A 151 19.94 18.55 -21.39
C ASP A 151 19.40 19.94 -21.01
N GLY A 152 18.91 20.12 -19.78
CA GLY A 152 18.51 21.44 -19.27
C GLY A 152 19.74 22.32 -19.03
N SER A 153 19.70 23.59 -19.42
CA SER A 153 20.85 24.49 -19.24
C SER A 153 20.44 25.93 -18.93
N SER A 154 20.92 26.48 -17.81
CA SER A 154 20.84 27.91 -17.50
C SER A 154 22.09 28.70 -17.88
N SER A 155 23.10 28.06 -18.49
CA SER A 155 24.41 28.70 -18.75
C SER A 155 24.35 29.85 -19.76
N SER A 156 23.25 29.98 -20.51
CA SER A 156 22.98 31.12 -21.40
C SER A 156 22.30 32.30 -20.68
N ASP A 157 21.85 32.13 -19.43
CA ASP A 157 21.22 33.15 -18.60
C ASP A 157 22.28 33.90 -17.79
N SER A 158 22.75 35.03 -18.32
CA SER A 158 23.80 35.84 -17.67
C SER A 158 23.36 36.49 -16.35
N ASN A 159 22.06 36.52 -16.06
CA ASN A 159 21.51 37.18 -14.89
C ASN A 159 21.11 36.19 -13.79
N ASN A 160 20.77 34.95 -14.13
CA ASN A 160 20.32 33.91 -13.20
C ASN A 160 20.70 32.50 -13.66
N ASP A 161 22.01 32.20 -13.69
CA ASP A 161 22.57 30.89 -14.02
C ASP A 161 22.38 29.86 -12.88
N VAL A 162 21.12 29.53 -12.60
CA VAL A 162 20.72 28.56 -11.58
C VAL A 162 19.63 27.63 -12.08
N GLY A 163 19.63 26.40 -11.57
CA GLY A 163 18.55 25.44 -11.81
C GLY A 163 18.51 24.97 -13.26
N GLY A 164 19.52 24.23 -13.72
CA GLY A 164 19.69 23.90 -15.14
C GLY A 164 18.49 23.16 -15.73
N ALA A 165 17.93 22.18 -15.01
CA ALA A 165 16.64 21.62 -15.36
C ALA A 165 15.48 22.38 -14.69
N ILE A 166 15.55 22.61 -13.38
CA ILE A 166 14.45 23.19 -12.62
C ILE A 166 14.95 24.31 -11.70
N TYR A 167 14.36 25.50 -11.84
CA TYR A 167 14.46 26.60 -10.89
C TYR A 167 13.11 26.76 -10.16
N ALA A 168 13.04 26.33 -8.91
CA ALA A 168 11.78 26.16 -8.17
C ALA A 168 11.57 27.25 -7.12
N GLY A 169 10.46 27.99 -7.22
CA GLY A 169 10.00 28.94 -6.18
C GLY A 169 8.97 28.35 -5.21
N GLY A 170 8.15 27.40 -5.68
CA GLY A 170 7.15 26.68 -4.87
C GLY A 170 7.57 25.24 -4.53
N THR A 171 6.64 24.47 -3.99
CA THR A 171 6.84 23.04 -3.71
C THR A 171 7.08 22.25 -5.00
N LEU A 172 8.15 21.45 -5.03
CA LEU A 172 8.51 20.57 -6.14
C LEU A 172 8.35 19.11 -5.73
N THR A 173 7.54 18.36 -6.48
CA THR A 173 7.34 16.92 -6.30
C THR A 173 7.70 16.17 -7.57
N LEU A 174 8.68 15.26 -7.47
CA LEU A 174 9.18 14.45 -8.56
C LEU A 174 8.90 12.97 -8.27
N ASN A 175 8.04 12.34 -9.05
CA ASN A 175 7.71 10.92 -8.91
C ASN A 175 8.13 10.15 -10.17
N ASN A 176 9.10 9.25 -10.02
CA ASN A 176 9.68 8.51 -11.14
C ASN A 176 10.16 9.45 -12.25
N VAL A 177 10.99 10.44 -11.87
CA VAL A 177 11.54 11.45 -12.78
C VAL A 177 13.04 11.33 -12.83
N SER A 178 13.59 11.27 -14.04
CA SER A 178 15.04 11.28 -14.26
C SER A 178 15.50 12.64 -14.76
N ILE A 179 16.55 13.21 -14.18
CA ILE A 179 17.18 14.45 -14.66
C ILE A 179 18.59 14.13 -15.15
N LEU A 180 18.79 14.30 -16.45
CA LEU A 180 19.98 13.85 -17.17
C LEU A 180 20.70 15.02 -17.82
N ASN A 181 22.01 15.12 -17.58
CA ASN A 181 22.92 16.06 -18.23
C ASN A 181 22.49 17.53 -18.12
N ALA A 182 21.93 17.93 -16.97
CA ALA A 182 21.56 19.31 -16.73
C ALA A 182 22.77 20.15 -16.25
N LYS A 183 22.82 21.42 -16.64
CA LYS A 183 23.97 22.32 -16.39
C LYS A 183 23.53 23.70 -15.88
N ALA A 184 24.20 24.18 -14.85
CA ALA A 184 24.03 25.52 -14.30
C ALA A 184 25.30 25.96 -13.56
N LYS A 185 25.41 27.23 -13.16
CA LYS A 185 26.43 27.64 -12.18
C LYS A 185 26.11 27.10 -10.79
N ALA A 186 24.84 27.15 -10.37
CA ALA A 186 24.38 26.51 -9.13
C ALA A 186 23.09 25.71 -9.33
N GLY A 187 22.99 24.53 -8.70
CA GLY A 187 21.81 23.67 -8.86
C GLY A 187 21.71 23.11 -10.28
N GLY A 188 22.65 22.27 -10.70
CA GLY A 188 22.72 21.75 -12.07
C GLY A 188 21.42 21.08 -12.50
N ALA A 189 20.92 20.14 -11.70
CA ALA A 189 19.58 19.59 -11.87
C ALA A 189 18.51 20.53 -11.29
N ILE A 190 18.60 20.85 -9.99
CA ILE A 190 17.55 21.56 -9.26
C ILE A 190 18.16 22.70 -8.46
N TYR A 191 17.53 23.87 -8.53
CA TYR A 191 17.79 24.97 -7.62
C TYR A 191 16.50 25.40 -6.90
N LEU A 192 16.52 25.39 -5.57
CA LEU A 192 15.41 25.82 -4.72
C LEU A 192 15.55 27.28 -4.29
N ASN A 193 14.53 28.08 -4.54
CA ASN A 193 14.49 29.51 -4.25
C ASN A 193 13.36 29.85 -3.31
N ASP A 194 13.51 30.95 -2.55
CA ASP A 194 12.43 31.51 -1.75
C ASP A 194 12.01 30.64 -0.54
N VAL A 195 11.16 31.22 0.33
CA VAL A 195 10.69 30.60 1.59
C VAL A 195 9.61 29.53 1.39
N THR A 196 9.01 29.48 0.20
CA THR A 196 7.93 28.54 -0.13
C THR A 196 8.42 27.25 -0.79
N SER A 197 9.70 27.17 -1.16
CA SER A 197 10.23 26.00 -1.85
C SER A 197 10.45 24.81 -0.91
N ALA A 198 10.04 23.64 -1.40
CA ALA A 198 10.26 22.34 -0.78
C ALA A 198 10.52 21.31 -1.88
N LEU A 199 11.12 20.18 -1.53
CA LEU A 199 11.48 19.14 -2.49
C LEU A 199 11.06 17.77 -2.00
N THR A 200 10.31 17.04 -2.83
CA THR A 200 10.06 15.61 -2.66
C THR A 200 10.49 14.88 -3.92
N ILE A 201 11.38 13.89 -3.79
CA ILE A 201 11.81 12.97 -4.85
C ILE A 201 11.47 11.55 -4.43
N THR A 202 10.74 10.84 -5.26
CA THR A 202 10.44 9.42 -5.08
C THR A 202 10.71 8.69 -6.39
N TYR A 203 11.75 7.85 -6.42
CA TYR A 203 12.25 7.17 -7.63
C TYR A 203 12.80 8.10 -8.71
N GLY A 204 13.82 7.62 -9.42
CA GLY A 204 14.40 8.31 -10.57
C GLY A 204 15.92 8.27 -10.63
N VAL A 205 16.46 8.69 -11.77
CA VAL A 205 17.90 8.73 -12.04
C VAL A 205 18.35 10.16 -12.28
N PHE A 206 19.27 10.64 -11.45
CA PHE A 206 19.93 11.93 -11.57
C PHE A 206 21.36 11.68 -12.01
N GLN A 207 21.63 11.95 -13.28
CA GLN A 207 22.88 11.52 -13.88
C GLN A 207 23.55 12.61 -14.72
N ALA A 208 24.88 12.70 -14.58
CA ALA A 208 25.72 13.61 -15.35
C ALA A 208 25.34 15.10 -15.23
N ASN A 209 24.64 15.49 -14.15
CA ASN A 209 24.32 16.89 -13.91
C ASN A 209 25.55 17.63 -13.37
N GLN A 210 25.75 18.88 -13.77
CA GLN A 210 26.96 19.64 -13.49
C GLN A 210 26.63 21.05 -13.01
N ALA A 211 27.28 21.46 -11.92
CA ALA A 211 27.35 22.84 -11.49
C ALA A 211 28.63 23.13 -10.71
N GLU A 212 29.00 24.41 -10.58
CA GLU A 212 30.07 24.83 -9.67
C GLU A 212 29.65 24.56 -8.21
N GLN A 213 28.38 24.75 -7.88
CA GLN A 213 27.82 24.49 -6.55
C GLN A 213 26.50 23.72 -6.65
N GLY A 214 26.40 22.58 -5.96
CA GLY A 214 25.18 21.78 -5.98
C GLY A 214 24.86 21.22 -7.37
N SER A 215 25.71 20.34 -7.90
CA SER A 215 25.48 19.74 -9.23
C SER A 215 24.13 19.03 -9.39
N VAL A 216 23.60 18.45 -8.30
CA VAL A 216 22.24 17.92 -8.23
C VAL A 216 21.30 18.94 -7.59
N LEU A 217 21.66 19.44 -6.41
CA LEU A 217 20.79 20.31 -5.61
C LEU A 217 21.56 21.52 -5.09
N GLY A 218 21.12 22.72 -5.49
CA GLY A 218 21.49 24.01 -4.92
C GLY A 218 20.28 24.72 -4.33
N MET A 219 20.51 25.71 -3.46
CA MET A 219 19.42 26.45 -2.84
C MET A 219 19.84 27.83 -2.28
N THR A 220 18.91 28.77 -2.12
CA THR A 220 19.17 30.02 -1.40
C THR A 220 19.29 29.78 0.10
N CYS A 221 20.23 30.43 0.78
CA CYS A 221 20.47 30.15 2.21
C CYS A 221 19.68 31.06 3.15
N ALA A 222 19.32 32.26 2.69
CA ALA A 222 18.60 33.23 3.47
C ALA A 222 17.64 34.03 2.58
N ASP A 223 16.43 34.21 3.07
CA ASP A 223 15.36 34.98 2.44
C ASP A 223 14.76 35.89 3.52
N ASN A 224 14.43 37.13 3.16
CA ASN A 224 13.87 38.12 4.10
C ASN A 224 14.70 38.28 5.40
N LEU A 225 16.03 38.30 5.28
CA LEU A 225 16.99 38.44 6.38
C LEU A 225 16.98 37.30 7.43
N LYS A 226 16.36 36.15 7.11
CA LYS A 226 16.31 34.96 7.96
C LYS A 226 16.84 33.75 7.23
N PHE A 227 17.28 32.73 7.97
CA PHE A 227 17.58 31.42 7.38
C PHE A 227 16.32 30.87 6.71
N THR A 228 16.46 30.39 5.48
CA THR A 228 15.34 29.81 4.74
C THR A 228 15.08 28.39 5.25
N THR A 229 13.89 28.17 5.81
CA THR A 229 13.46 26.84 6.25
C THR A 229 12.99 26.02 5.05
N ARG A 230 13.47 24.78 4.91
CA ARG A 230 13.03 23.89 3.82
C ARG A 230 12.84 22.46 4.28
N ASN A 231 11.82 21.81 3.73
CA ASN A 231 11.64 20.36 3.84
C ASN A 231 12.09 19.69 2.55
N ILE A 232 13.02 18.74 2.67
CA ILE A 232 13.62 18.01 1.56
C ILE A 232 13.54 16.52 1.87
N ALA A 233 12.78 15.77 1.06
CA ALA A 233 12.64 14.32 1.18
C ALA A 233 13.05 13.68 -0.14
N ILE A 234 14.05 12.80 -0.10
CA ILE A 234 14.59 12.11 -1.27
C ILE A 234 14.61 10.62 -0.98
N SER A 235 13.84 9.84 -1.75
CA SER A 235 13.71 8.41 -1.53
C SER A 235 13.84 7.60 -2.81
N SER A 236 14.48 6.44 -2.67
CA SER A 236 14.55 5.41 -3.70
C SER A 236 15.13 5.90 -5.03
N ALA A 237 16.09 6.82 -5.03
CA ALA A 237 16.68 7.41 -6.23
C ALA A 237 18.17 7.06 -6.42
N SER A 238 18.65 7.19 -7.66
CA SER A 238 20.07 7.03 -8.01
C SER A 238 20.70 8.35 -8.43
N PHE A 239 21.83 8.70 -7.81
CA PHE A 239 22.65 9.86 -8.13
C PHE A 239 24.00 9.38 -8.65
N VAL A 240 24.19 9.44 -9.97
CA VAL A 240 25.31 8.77 -10.65
C VAL A 240 26.07 9.76 -11.53
N ASN A 241 27.40 9.79 -11.43
CA ASN A 241 28.26 10.60 -12.31
C ASN A 241 27.94 12.11 -12.30
N ASN A 242 27.40 12.66 -11.21
CA ASN A 242 27.14 14.10 -11.11
C ASN A 242 28.39 14.86 -10.65
N GLY A 243 28.48 16.13 -11.05
CA GLY A 243 29.58 17.02 -10.74
C GLY A 243 30.84 16.76 -11.55
N SER A 244 31.90 17.47 -11.20
CA SER A 244 33.20 17.44 -11.87
C SER A 244 34.31 17.83 -10.89
N ALA A 245 35.57 17.74 -11.33
CA ALA A 245 36.72 18.14 -10.52
C ALA A 245 36.77 19.64 -10.17
N THR A 246 35.91 20.48 -10.77
CA THR A 246 35.77 21.90 -10.41
C THR A 246 34.56 22.17 -9.53
N SER A 247 33.67 21.20 -9.33
CA SER A 247 32.49 21.37 -8.49
C SER A 247 32.88 21.46 -7.02
N SER A 248 32.39 22.48 -6.33
CA SER A 248 32.47 22.60 -4.86
C SER A 248 31.55 21.60 -4.16
N SER A 249 30.37 21.32 -4.76
CA SER A 249 29.44 20.34 -4.22
C SER A 249 28.51 19.66 -5.22
N VAL A 250 27.97 18.49 -4.85
CA VAL A 250 26.89 17.81 -5.58
C VAL A 250 25.53 18.10 -4.94
N PHE A 251 25.42 17.94 -3.63
CA PHE A 251 24.32 18.44 -2.81
C PHE A 251 24.83 19.58 -1.93
N ASN A 252 24.20 20.74 -2.03
CA ASN A 252 24.59 21.94 -1.32
C ASN A 252 23.49 22.43 -0.37
N PHE A 253 23.58 22.06 0.90
CA PHE A 253 22.61 22.44 1.92
C PHE A 253 23.03 23.70 2.69
N CYS A 254 22.13 24.68 2.73
CA CYS A 254 22.30 25.90 3.53
C CYS A 254 20.94 26.47 3.96
N GLY A 255 20.95 27.47 4.84
CA GLY A 255 19.75 27.97 5.51
C GLY A 255 19.38 27.10 6.71
N GLN A 256 18.11 26.71 6.81
CA GLN A 256 17.60 25.79 7.83
C GLN A 256 16.88 24.59 7.19
N PRO A 257 17.60 23.71 6.47
CA PRO A 257 16.99 22.54 5.84
C PRO A 257 16.68 21.44 6.87
N THR A 258 15.56 20.78 6.66
CA THR A 258 15.22 19.45 7.19
C THR A 258 15.28 18.47 6.02
N ALA A 259 16.39 17.75 5.90
CA ALA A 259 16.69 16.86 4.79
C ALA A 259 16.64 15.39 5.22
N ALA A 260 15.89 14.55 4.48
CA ALA A 260 15.86 13.10 4.65
C ALA A 260 16.18 12.42 3.32
N LEU A 261 17.26 11.63 3.30
CA LEU A 261 17.66 10.81 2.17
C LEU A 261 17.51 9.34 2.59
N THR A 262 16.59 8.63 1.95
CA THR A 262 16.22 7.26 2.31
C THR A 262 16.36 6.29 1.13
N ALA A 263 17.01 5.14 1.31
CA ALA A 263 17.06 4.09 0.28
C ALA A 263 17.67 4.54 -1.07
N ASN A 264 18.66 5.45 -1.06
CA ASN A 264 19.28 5.97 -2.30
C ASN A 264 20.63 5.32 -2.60
N THR A 265 20.97 5.25 -3.89
CA THR A 265 22.35 5.00 -4.33
C THR A 265 23.01 6.31 -4.76
N ILE A 266 24.12 6.68 -4.11
CA ILE A 266 24.93 7.88 -4.43
C ILE A 266 26.33 7.41 -4.81
N THR A 267 26.64 7.39 -6.10
CA THR A 267 27.88 6.75 -6.57
C THR A 267 28.51 7.42 -7.77
N ASN A 268 29.83 7.26 -7.91
CA ASN A 268 30.62 7.81 -9.03
C ASN A 268 30.45 9.33 -9.22
N ASN A 269 29.95 10.05 -8.22
CA ASN A 269 29.86 11.50 -8.30
C ASN A 269 31.25 12.11 -8.03
N THR A 270 31.53 13.24 -8.67
CA THR A 270 32.81 13.92 -8.57
C THR A 270 32.64 15.35 -8.05
N ALA A 271 33.46 15.73 -7.08
CA ALA A 271 33.68 17.12 -6.69
C ALA A 271 35.19 17.40 -6.70
N ASN A 272 35.58 18.65 -6.43
CA ASN A 272 36.98 19.01 -6.36
C ASN A 272 37.73 18.14 -5.34
N PRO A 273 38.80 17.42 -5.74
CA PRO A 273 39.49 16.48 -4.86
C PRO A 273 40.27 17.15 -3.71
N ASN A 274 40.50 18.46 -3.79
CA ASN A 274 41.27 19.20 -2.80
C ASN A 274 40.39 19.96 -1.79
N ASN A 275 39.17 20.33 -2.19
CA ASN A 275 38.31 21.16 -1.33
C ASN A 275 36.80 20.97 -1.54
N GLY A 276 36.36 20.11 -2.45
CA GLY A 276 34.93 19.87 -2.76
C GLY A 276 34.31 18.76 -1.93
N SER A 277 32.99 18.72 -1.86
CA SER A 277 32.25 17.69 -1.14
C SER A 277 31.08 17.11 -1.93
N ILE A 278 30.75 15.83 -1.77
CA ILE A 278 29.55 15.30 -2.45
C ILE A 278 28.29 15.82 -1.75
N ILE A 279 28.24 15.72 -0.42
CA ILE A 279 27.17 16.20 0.45
C ILE A 279 27.78 17.26 1.37
N GLN A 280 27.48 18.53 1.12
CA GLN A 280 27.86 19.64 2.00
C GLN A 280 26.73 19.88 3.01
N PHE A 281 27.00 19.66 4.30
CA PHE A 281 26.04 19.88 5.40
C PHE A 281 26.75 20.45 6.65
N SER A 282 27.36 21.62 6.48
CA SER A 282 28.15 22.31 7.51
C SER A 282 28.06 23.83 7.37
N ALA A 283 28.28 24.54 8.48
CA ALA A 283 28.42 26.01 8.51
C ALA A 283 29.79 26.50 8.04
N THR A 284 30.80 25.61 8.06
CA THR A 284 32.17 25.89 7.62
C THR A 284 32.53 24.97 6.47
N THR A 285 33.11 25.52 5.40
CA THR A 285 33.62 24.78 4.26
C THR A 285 35.02 25.27 3.90
N PRO A 286 35.80 24.53 3.10
CA PRO A 286 37.05 25.04 2.55
C PRO A 286 36.89 26.33 1.72
N GLN A 287 35.70 26.62 1.20
CA GLN A 287 35.38 27.82 0.44
C GLN A 287 35.01 29.01 1.36
N GLY A 288 34.84 28.78 2.67
CA GLY A 288 34.48 29.80 3.65
C GLY A 288 33.23 29.44 4.45
N LYS A 289 32.65 30.45 5.10
CA LYS A 289 31.44 30.31 5.92
C LYS A 289 30.19 30.19 5.05
N VAL A 290 29.28 29.34 5.48
CA VAL A 290 27.96 29.13 4.87
C VAL A 290 26.89 29.61 5.85
N ASN A 291 25.87 30.31 5.34
CA ASN A 291 24.69 30.65 6.14
C ASN A 291 23.94 29.36 6.47
N PHE A 292 24.11 28.85 7.69
CA PHE A 292 23.61 27.54 8.12
C PHE A 292 23.09 27.64 9.56
N SER A 293 21.87 27.18 9.79
CA SER A 293 21.17 27.25 11.08
C SER A 293 21.47 26.02 11.95
N ASP A 294 21.57 26.22 13.25
CA ASP A 294 21.72 25.16 14.25
C ASP A 294 20.49 24.24 14.31
N ALA A 295 19.33 24.73 13.85
CA ALA A 295 18.08 23.97 13.77
C ALA A 295 17.96 23.14 12.47
N SER A 296 19.00 23.09 11.64
CA SER A 296 19.02 22.24 10.45
C SER A 296 19.10 20.76 10.84
N SER A 297 18.58 19.86 10.00
CA SER A 297 18.69 18.42 10.21
C SER A 297 18.95 17.64 8.92
N LEU A 298 19.77 16.59 9.02
CA LEU A 298 20.05 15.63 7.96
C LEU A 298 19.84 14.20 8.48
N SER A 299 18.95 13.46 7.86
CA SER A 299 18.79 12.02 8.06
C SER A 299 19.25 11.28 6.81
N LEU A 300 20.25 10.40 6.97
CA LEU A 300 20.64 9.41 5.97
C LEU A 300 20.19 8.05 6.50
N GLN A 301 19.20 7.44 5.84
CA GLN A 301 18.66 6.15 6.23
C GLN A 301 18.75 5.13 5.09
N SER A 302 19.41 3.99 5.30
CA SER A 302 19.47 2.92 4.30
C SER A 302 20.05 3.38 2.95
N ASN A 303 21.09 4.21 2.90
CA ASN A 303 21.71 4.64 1.62
C ASN A 303 22.97 3.84 1.32
N THR A 304 23.26 3.63 0.03
CA THR A 304 24.57 3.13 -0.45
C THR A 304 25.34 4.27 -1.10
N ILE A 305 26.37 4.77 -0.42
CA ILE A 305 27.15 5.95 -0.78
C ILE A 305 28.62 5.54 -0.97
N VAL A 306 28.95 5.15 -2.20
CA VAL A 306 30.23 4.47 -2.53
C VAL A 306 30.81 4.94 -3.86
N LYS A 307 32.12 4.77 -4.06
CA LYS A 307 32.84 5.11 -5.30
C LYS A 307 32.71 6.58 -5.73
N ASN A 308 32.44 7.51 -4.82
CA ASN A 308 32.49 8.93 -5.13
C ASN A 308 33.93 9.45 -5.05
N ASN A 309 34.22 10.55 -5.74
CA ASN A 309 35.55 11.16 -5.80
C ASN A 309 35.49 12.64 -5.43
N ALA A 310 36.01 13.00 -4.26
CA ALA A 310 35.99 14.36 -3.74
C ALA A 310 37.08 14.55 -2.69
N TRP A 311 37.22 15.76 -2.14
CA TRP A 311 38.00 15.93 -0.91
C TRP A 311 37.33 15.21 0.27
N THR A 312 36.00 15.26 0.35
CA THR A 312 35.17 14.44 1.26
C THR A 312 33.82 14.09 0.62
N THR A 313 33.24 12.95 0.96
CA THR A 313 31.89 12.59 0.51
C THR A 313 30.85 13.30 1.36
N LEU A 314 30.84 13.10 2.68
CA LEU A 314 30.02 13.88 3.62
C LEU A 314 30.87 14.92 4.35
N LEU A 315 30.60 16.21 4.15
CA LEU A 315 31.14 17.29 4.97
C LEU A 315 30.11 17.68 6.04
N TYR A 316 30.49 17.60 7.31
CA TYR A 316 29.61 17.94 8.42
C TYR A 316 30.35 18.72 9.50
N GLY A 317 29.63 19.52 10.29
CA GLY A 317 30.15 20.22 11.48
C GLY A 317 29.27 20.01 12.71
N TYR A 318 29.52 20.75 13.79
CA TYR A 318 28.75 20.71 15.04
C TYR A 318 27.29 21.16 14.85
N TYR A 319 27.06 22.20 14.05
CA TYR A 319 25.74 22.80 13.89
C TYR A 319 24.78 21.92 13.08
N GLY A 320 23.52 21.84 13.53
CA GLY A 320 22.48 20.99 12.96
C GLY A 320 22.58 19.54 13.43
N ALA A 321 21.44 18.85 13.47
CA ALA A 321 21.40 17.43 13.80
C ALA A 321 21.71 16.55 12.59
N LYS A 322 22.47 15.47 12.77
CA LYS A 322 22.72 14.45 11.74
C LYS A 322 22.40 13.07 12.29
N ALA A 323 21.67 12.27 11.53
CA ALA A 323 21.43 10.87 11.85
C ALA A 323 21.87 10.01 10.66
N LEU A 324 22.85 9.14 10.87
CA LEU A 324 23.26 8.12 9.91
C LEU A 324 22.77 6.77 10.46
N VAL A 325 21.79 6.19 9.79
CA VAL A 325 21.18 4.92 10.18
C VAL A 325 21.19 3.93 9.02
N ASN A 326 21.71 2.72 9.20
CA ASN A 326 21.59 1.64 8.21
C ASN A 326 22.27 1.91 6.85
N ASN A 327 23.27 2.81 6.78
CA ASN A 327 23.92 3.18 5.52
C ASN A 327 25.19 2.38 5.25
N VAL A 328 25.58 2.31 3.98
CA VAL A 328 26.97 2.09 3.57
C VAL A 328 27.54 3.44 3.15
N LEU A 329 28.56 3.93 3.87
CA LEU A 329 29.29 5.16 3.54
C LEU A 329 30.79 4.85 3.65
N ALA A 330 31.32 4.30 2.56
CA ALA A 330 32.68 3.77 2.45
C ALA A 330 33.08 3.64 0.98
N TYR A 331 34.34 3.24 0.72
CA TYR A 331 34.89 3.01 -0.61
C TYR A 331 34.83 4.23 -1.52
N ASN A 332 35.02 5.41 -0.96
CA ASN A 332 35.13 6.67 -1.67
C ASN A 332 36.61 7.07 -1.84
N THR A 333 36.89 7.93 -2.81
CA THR A 333 38.19 8.58 -2.97
C THR A 333 38.14 9.95 -2.30
N GLY A 334 39.09 10.19 -1.39
CA GLY A 334 38.96 11.20 -0.35
C GLY A 334 38.13 10.67 0.82
N LYS A 335 37.91 11.48 1.85
CA LYS A 335 37.26 11.01 3.08
C LYS A 335 35.81 10.60 2.82
N SER A 336 35.35 9.51 3.41
CA SER A 336 33.92 9.16 3.36
C SER A 336 33.08 10.13 4.20
N CYS A 337 33.60 10.57 5.34
CA CYS A 337 33.06 11.72 6.05
C CYS A 337 34.18 12.54 6.71
N ARG A 338 33.99 13.85 6.80
CA ARG A 338 34.95 14.79 7.37
C ARG A 338 34.25 15.79 8.28
N TYR A 339 34.83 15.99 9.46
CA TYR A 339 34.42 17.03 10.39
C TYR A 339 35.02 18.38 10.00
N ALA A 340 34.19 19.42 9.90
CA ALA A 340 34.57 20.72 9.36
C ALA A 340 35.16 21.67 10.41
N ASP A 341 34.87 21.46 11.69
CA ASP A 341 35.13 22.45 12.75
C ASP A 341 36.41 22.16 13.55
N GLY A 342 37.35 21.40 12.96
CA GLY A 342 38.68 21.15 13.52
C GLY A 342 39.01 19.66 13.64
N ASP A 343 39.68 19.31 14.74
CA ASP A 343 40.15 17.95 15.01
C ASP A 343 39.06 17.12 15.70
N VAL A 344 38.43 16.21 14.96
CA VAL A 344 37.30 15.38 15.44
C VAL A 344 37.67 14.51 16.65
N SER A 345 38.95 14.18 16.83
CA SER A 345 39.41 13.35 17.96
C SER A 345 39.26 14.06 19.31
N LYS A 346 39.06 15.38 19.30
CA LYS A 346 38.89 16.22 20.50
C LYS A 346 37.42 16.59 20.75
N VAL A 347 36.50 16.03 19.98
CA VAL A 347 35.07 16.36 20.01
C VAL A 347 34.33 15.27 20.79
N GLU A 348 33.63 15.67 21.85
CA GLU A 348 32.74 14.74 22.58
C GLU A 348 31.37 14.62 21.92
N ASP A 349 30.84 15.72 21.38
CA ASP A 349 29.57 15.77 20.66
C ASP A 349 29.74 16.55 19.35
N SER A 350 29.44 15.88 18.24
CA SER A 350 29.51 16.45 16.89
C SER A 350 28.14 16.72 16.27
N GLY A 351 27.06 16.66 17.05
CA GLY A 351 25.67 16.77 16.57
C GLY A 351 25.24 15.59 15.69
N MET A 352 25.95 14.47 15.76
CA MET A 352 25.74 13.28 14.92
C MET A 352 25.31 12.09 15.76
N ILE A 353 24.35 11.31 15.25
CA ILE A 353 23.93 10.02 15.78
C ILE A 353 24.27 8.96 14.73
N LEU A 354 24.89 7.86 15.19
CA LEU A 354 25.17 6.67 14.40
C LEU A 354 24.31 5.50 14.90
N SER A 355 23.84 4.66 13.98
CA SER A 355 23.15 3.40 14.29
C SER A 355 23.24 2.44 13.11
N TYR A 356 23.91 1.30 13.29
CA TYR A 356 24.06 0.23 12.30
C TYR A 356 24.54 0.77 10.94
N ASN A 357 25.75 1.31 10.82
CA ASN A 357 26.29 1.70 9.50
C ASN A 357 27.45 0.79 9.09
N ALA A 358 27.81 0.79 7.81
CA ALA A 358 29.08 0.27 7.32
C ALA A 358 29.98 1.45 6.93
N LEU A 359 31.03 1.68 7.71
CA LEU A 359 31.94 2.83 7.59
C LEU A 359 33.41 2.37 7.53
N THR A 360 34.25 3.13 6.82
CA THR A 360 35.71 2.98 6.90
C THR A 360 36.22 3.79 8.10
N LEU A 361 36.47 3.17 9.26
CA LEU A 361 36.92 3.90 10.46
C LEU A 361 38.44 4.09 10.56
N ALA A 362 39.22 3.23 9.91
CA ALA A 362 40.67 3.30 9.94
C ALA A 362 41.19 4.59 9.30
N ALA A 363 42.25 5.15 9.89
CA ALA A 363 42.90 6.34 9.36
C ALA A 363 43.42 6.10 7.93
N GLY A 364 43.06 6.99 7.01
CA GLY A 364 43.43 6.85 5.60
C GLY A 364 42.65 7.78 4.68
N ASN A 365 42.77 7.56 3.36
CA ASN A 365 42.10 8.38 2.35
C ASN A 365 40.58 8.33 2.48
N ASP A 366 40.00 7.12 2.60
CA ASP A 366 38.55 6.86 2.65
C ASP A 366 37.93 6.94 4.05
N GLN A 367 38.70 7.34 5.07
CA GLN A 367 38.21 7.36 6.45
C GLN A 367 36.91 8.18 6.58
N CYS A 368 35.97 7.67 7.36
CA CYS A 368 34.86 8.42 7.91
C CYS A 368 35.28 8.95 9.29
N GLU A 369 35.65 10.22 9.34
CA GLU A 369 36.02 10.92 10.56
C GLU A 369 34.76 11.12 11.42
N VAL A 370 34.70 10.45 12.58
CA VAL A 370 33.61 10.56 13.56
C VAL A 370 34.20 10.76 14.96
N ALA A 371 33.46 11.39 15.87
CA ALA A 371 33.88 11.56 17.25
C ALA A 371 34.01 10.19 17.95
N GLU A 372 35.08 9.98 18.72
CA GLU A 372 35.37 8.70 19.39
C GLU A 372 34.21 8.27 20.32
N ALA A 373 33.58 9.25 20.98
CA ALA A 373 32.44 9.01 21.85
C ALA A 373 31.23 8.34 21.16
N LEU A 374 31.08 8.50 19.83
CA LEU A 374 29.96 7.92 19.07
C LEU A 374 30.10 6.42 18.82
N THR A 375 31.34 5.94 18.73
CA THR A 375 31.64 4.52 18.41
C THR A 375 32.17 3.74 19.63
N LYS A 376 32.36 4.44 20.75
CA LYS A 376 32.83 3.86 22.00
C LYS A 376 31.93 2.72 22.47
N ASP A 377 32.56 1.63 22.90
CA ASP A 377 31.91 0.40 23.36
C ASP A 377 31.00 -0.26 22.31
N ASN A 378 31.10 0.11 21.03
CA ASN A 378 30.30 -0.42 19.92
C ASN A 378 28.76 -0.28 20.14
N LYS A 379 28.33 0.79 20.82
CA LYS A 379 26.89 1.03 21.13
C LYS A 379 26.07 1.38 19.91
N ASP A 380 26.70 1.93 18.88
CA ASP A 380 26.08 2.31 17.64
C ASP A 380 26.01 1.15 16.63
N HIS A 381 26.64 0.01 16.91
CA HIS A 381 26.67 -1.17 16.04
C HIS A 381 27.20 -0.90 14.61
N THR A 382 28.07 0.10 14.43
CA THR A 382 28.71 0.33 13.13
C THR A 382 29.71 -0.77 12.81
N LEU A 383 29.56 -1.38 11.64
CA LEU A 383 30.51 -2.28 11.02
C LEU A 383 31.68 -1.50 10.41
N ASP A 384 32.88 -1.73 10.92
CA ASP A 384 34.11 -1.22 10.31
C ASP A 384 34.51 -2.06 9.09
N VAL A 385 34.40 -1.47 7.90
CA VAL A 385 34.74 -2.12 6.63
C VAL A 385 36.16 -1.82 6.13
N SER A 386 37.01 -1.17 6.94
CA SER A 386 38.34 -0.70 6.52
C SER A 386 39.27 -1.78 5.97
N GLN A 387 39.10 -3.05 6.37
CA GLN A 387 39.92 -4.19 5.94
C GLN A 387 39.17 -5.17 5.04
N ILE A 388 38.01 -4.75 4.50
CA ILE A 388 37.17 -5.54 3.63
C ILE A 388 37.24 -4.92 2.24
N ASN A 389 37.49 -5.72 1.21
CA ASN A 389 37.48 -5.21 -0.16
C ASN A 389 36.04 -4.97 -0.62
N PHE A 390 35.78 -3.87 -1.32
CA PHE A 390 34.48 -3.51 -1.90
C PHE A 390 33.77 -4.69 -2.58
N SER A 391 34.48 -5.38 -3.48
CA SER A 391 33.93 -6.48 -4.28
C SER A 391 33.57 -7.72 -3.47
N THR A 392 33.97 -7.79 -2.20
CA THR A 392 33.63 -8.88 -1.29
C THR A 392 32.20 -8.72 -0.79
N ILE A 393 31.80 -7.50 -0.41
CA ILE A 393 30.51 -7.25 0.26
C ILE A 393 29.45 -6.61 -0.63
N LEU A 394 29.83 -6.03 -1.77
CA LEU A 394 28.90 -5.45 -2.73
C LEU A 394 29.14 -6.01 -4.14
N THR A 395 28.07 -6.05 -4.95
CA THR A 395 28.17 -6.29 -6.39
C THR A 395 28.86 -5.12 -7.10
N GLU A 396 29.20 -5.29 -8.38
CA GLU A 396 29.40 -4.12 -9.25
C GLU A 396 28.09 -3.38 -9.48
N LEU A 397 28.19 -2.13 -9.97
CA LEU A 397 27.03 -1.29 -10.24
C LEU A 397 26.14 -1.95 -11.29
N GLN A 398 24.93 -2.32 -10.90
CA GLN A 398 23.98 -2.97 -11.79
C GLN A 398 23.39 -1.95 -12.76
N THR A 399 23.28 -2.34 -14.02
CA THR A 399 22.63 -1.52 -15.04
C THR A 399 21.11 -1.49 -14.84
N PRO A 400 20.44 -0.38 -15.19
CA PRO A 400 18.98 -0.29 -15.18
C PRO A 400 18.30 -1.47 -15.89
N SER A 401 17.41 -2.15 -15.18
CA SER A 401 16.57 -3.23 -15.72
C SER A 401 15.28 -3.35 -14.91
N GLU A 402 14.36 -4.24 -15.30
CA GLU A 402 13.15 -4.50 -14.52
C GLU A 402 13.45 -4.95 -13.08
N SER A 403 14.53 -5.72 -12.89
CA SER A 403 14.99 -6.18 -11.57
C SER A 403 15.58 -5.09 -10.67
N THR A 404 15.89 -3.93 -11.24
CA THR A 404 16.41 -2.77 -10.51
C THR A 404 15.42 -1.61 -10.52
N ASN A 405 14.17 -1.86 -10.91
CA ASN A 405 13.15 -0.84 -11.14
C ASN A 405 13.67 0.30 -12.05
N PHE A 406 14.46 -0.06 -13.06
CA PHE A 406 15.10 0.83 -14.03
C PHE A 406 16.06 1.87 -13.43
N MET A 407 16.69 1.56 -12.30
CA MET A 407 17.69 2.43 -11.66
C MET A 407 19.04 1.72 -11.47
N PRO A 408 20.18 2.43 -11.55
CA PRO A 408 21.48 1.88 -11.18
C PRO A 408 21.60 1.69 -9.66
N MET A 409 22.07 0.53 -9.20
CA MET A 409 22.22 0.23 -7.77
C MET A 409 23.25 -0.86 -7.51
N TYR A 410 23.62 -1.03 -6.23
CA TYR A 410 24.44 -2.14 -5.75
C TYR A 410 23.60 -3.08 -4.91
N PHE A 411 23.98 -4.35 -4.86
CA PHE A 411 23.40 -5.32 -3.93
C PHE A 411 24.44 -5.80 -2.91
N PRO A 412 24.06 -5.98 -1.64
CA PRO A 412 24.91 -6.67 -0.68
C PRO A 412 25.15 -8.12 -1.13
N LYS A 413 26.33 -8.63 -0.82
CA LYS A 413 26.71 -10.03 -1.05
C LYS A 413 26.69 -10.73 0.30
N ASP A 414 25.87 -11.77 0.36
CA ASP A 414 25.79 -12.66 1.51
C ASP A 414 27.07 -13.51 1.61
N LEU A 415 27.85 -13.26 2.65
CA LEU A 415 29.09 -13.96 2.99
C LEU A 415 28.86 -15.06 4.02
N GLY A 416 27.71 -15.06 4.71
CA GLY A 416 27.46 -15.95 5.83
C GLY A 416 28.39 -15.71 7.04
N THR A 417 28.80 -14.46 7.26
CA THR A 417 29.71 -14.08 8.37
C THR A 417 29.14 -12.92 9.19
N ASP A 418 29.72 -12.64 10.35
CA ASP A 418 29.38 -11.49 11.19
C ASP A 418 29.82 -10.13 10.62
N LYS A 419 30.55 -10.13 9.50
CA LYS A 419 31.00 -8.94 8.77
C LYS A 419 30.21 -8.67 7.49
N ASP A 420 29.02 -9.24 7.40
CA ASP A 420 28.12 -9.08 6.27
C ASP A 420 27.38 -7.74 6.31
N LEU A 421 26.92 -7.29 5.14
CA LEU A 421 25.90 -6.26 5.03
C LEU A 421 24.50 -6.84 5.06
N VAL A 422 24.34 -8.17 4.91
CA VAL A 422 23.07 -8.88 4.91
C VAL A 422 22.62 -9.24 6.33
N ASP A 423 21.34 -9.03 6.63
CA ASP A 423 20.68 -9.44 7.88
C ASP A 423 21.46 -9.08 9.16
N VAL A 424 21.73 -7.80 9.39
CA VAL A 424 22.58 -7.35 10.51
C VAL A 424 21.91 -7.37 11.90
N GLY A 425 20.78 -8.05 12.04
CA GLY A 425 20.03 -8.17 13.30
C GLY A 425 19.25 -6.90 13.72
N TYR A 426 19.21 -5.89 12.86
CA TYR A 426 18.50 -4.62 13.10
C TYR A 426 17.16 -4.56 12.35
N VAL A 427 16.18 -3.84 12.90
CA VAL A 427 14.81 -3.77 12.34
C VAL A 427 14.35 -2.33 12.03
N GLY A 428 15.22 -1.35 12.22
CA GLY A 428 14.92 0.08 12.05
C GLY A 428 15.41 0.70 10.74
N CYS A 429 15.61 -0.11 9.69
CA CYS A 429 15.88 0.37 8.33
C CYS A 429 14.65 1.01 7.68
N SER A 430 14.79 1.50 6.44
CA SER A 430 13.67 2.01 5.65
C SER A 430 12.60 0.93 5.42
N THR A 431 11.33 1.33 5.25
CA THR A 431 10.22 0.37 5.05
C THR A 431 10.30 -0.41 3.74
N ALA A 432 10.94 0.18 2.72
CA ALA A 432 11.24 -0.44 1.46
C ALA A 432 12.67 -0.12 1.03
N ASP A 433 13.23 -0.96 0.20
CA ASP A 433 14.51 -0.76 -0.46
C ASP A 433 14.38 0.19 -1.67
N GLN A 434 15.49 0.48 -2.34
CA GLN A 434 15.52 1.39 -3.48
C GLN A 434 14.58 0.96 -4.62
N ARG A 435 14.35 -0.34 -4.81
CA ARG A 435 13.49 -0.87 -5.87
C ARG A 435 12.00 -0.75 -5.53
N GLY A 436 11.68 -0.40 -4.28
CA GLY A 436 10.33 -0.45 -3.72
C GLY A 436 9.96 -1.81 -3.14
N VAL A 437 10.93 -2.72 -2.97
CA VAL A 437 10.71 -4.00 -2.31
C VAL A 437 10.62 -3.76 -0.81
N THR A 438 9.53 -4.20 -0.18
CA THR A 438 9.33 -4.02 1.27
C THR A 438 10.40 -4.79 2.05
N ARG A 439 11.04 -4.13 3.02
CA ARG A 439 11.94 -4.77 3.97
C ARG A 439 11.10 -5.39 5.07
N VAL A 440 11.11 -6.72 5.16
CA VAL A 440 10.22 -7.46 6.05
C VAL A 440 11.06 -8.22 7.07
N VAL A 441 10.84 -7.86 8.32
CA VAL A 441 11.34 -8.59 9.48
C VAL A 441 10.36 -9.71 9.78
N ALA A 442 10.71 -10.93 9.36
CA ALA A 442 9.89 -12.11 9.56
C ALA A 442 10.37 -12.87 10.82
N VAL A 443 9.48 -13.06 11.79
CA VAL A 443 9.83 -13.60 13.12
C VAL A 443 9.31 -15.03 13.29
N ASN A 444 9.38 -15.92 12.29
CA ASN A 444 8.51 -17.12 12.37
C ASN A 444 8.98 -18.38 11.64
N SER A 445 10.25 -18.51 11.25
CA SER A 445 10.73 -19.80 10.74
C SER A 445 10.87 -20.82 11.87
N ASN A 446 10.18 -21.96 11.77
CA ASN A 446 10.28 -23.03 12.77
C ASN A 446 11.37 -24.07 12.45
N GLY A 447 12.06 -23.92 11.31
CA GLY A 447 13.18 -24.78 10.91
C GLY A 447 14.40 -24.61 11.83
N THR A 448 15.09 -25.71 12.11
CA THR A 448 16.15 -25.79 13.13
C THR A 448 17.40 -24.96 12.81
N ASN A 449 17.57 -24.52 11.55
CA ASN A 449 18.68 -23.69 11.06
C ASN A 449 18.19 -22.44 10.31
N GLU A 450 16.91 -22.10 10.41
CA GLU A 450 16.34 -20.94 9.72
C GLU A 450 16.43 -19.70 10.63
N GLN A 451 16.98 -18.60 10.11
CA GLN A 451 17.10 -17.33 10.84
C GLN A 451 16.01 -16.35 10.42
N ALA A 452 15.60 -15.50 11.36
CA ALA A 452 14.69 -14.39 11.07
C ALA A 452 15.38 -13.36 10.17
N ASN A 453 14.67 -12.89 9.14
CA ASN A 453 15.16 -11.78 8.33
C ASN A 453 15.20 -10.50 9.17
N SER A 454 16.24 -9.73 8.97
CA SER A 454 16.47 -8.40 9.52
C SER A 454 16.94 -7.47 8.40
N CYS A 455 17.25 -6.23 8.71
CA CYS A 455 17.62 -5.26 7.69
C CYS A 455 19.01 -5.55 7.10
N ASP A 456 19.15 -5.38 5.79
CA ASP A 456 20.45 -5.24 5.16
C ASP A 456 20.97 -3.80 5.25
N LEU A 457 22.28 -3.61 5.36
CA LEU A 457 22.93 -2.29 5.28
C LEU A 457 22.98 -1.78 3.84
N GLY A 458 22.59 -0.52 3.65
CA GLY A 458 22.57 0.14 2.34
C GLY A 458 21.18 0.26 1.71
N SER A 459 21.14 0.55 0.41
CA SER A 459 19.93 0.93 -0.33
C SER A 459 19.06 -0.23 -0.78
N THR A 460 19.62 -1.41 -0.96
CA THR A 460 18.92 -2.62 -1.42
C THR A 460 18.78 -3.64 -0.30
N GLU A 461 17.80 -4.54 -0.46
CA GLU A 461 17.55 -5.68 0.43
C GLU A 461 17.66 -6.98 -0.38
N LEU A 462 18.32 -8.01 0.16
CA LEU A 462 18.30 -9.36 -0.38
C LEU A 462 17.06 -10.09 0.11
N LEU A 463 16.19 -10.51 -0.80
CA LEU A 463 15.03 -11.30 -0.40
C LEU A 463 15.43 -12.76 -0.12
N ARG A 464 15.35 -13.12 1.16
CA ARG A 464 15.47 -14.50 1.62
C ARG A 464 14.09 -15.15 1.75
N LEU A 465 13.99 -16.40 1.30
CA LEU A 465 12.76 -17.19 1.43
C LEU A 465 12.42 -17.32 2.91
N THR A 466 11.24 -16.86 3.30
CA THR A 466 10.76 -17.00 4.67
C THR A 466 9.29 -17.34 4.68
N ALA A 467 8.97 -18.55 5.14
CA ALA A 467 7.61 -18.93 5.47
C ALA A 467 7.21 -18.24 6.78
N ASN A 468 6.01 -17.66 6.84
CA ASN A 468 5.53 -16.95 8.01
C ASN A 468 4.38 -17.68 8.69
N ASN A 469 4.43 -17.79 10.02
CA ASN A 469 3.31 -18.33 10.79
C ASN A 469 1.99 -17.64 10.40
N VAL A 470 0.95 -18.43 10.15
CA VAL A 470 -0.37 -17.95 9.75
C VAL A 470 -1.37 -18.27 10.84
N SER A 471 -1.97 -17.23 11.43
CA SER A 471 -3.12 -17.40 12.32
C SER A 471 -4.42 -17.46 11.50
N ALA A 472 -5.26 -18.45 11.76
CA ALA A 472 -6.51 -18.63 11.03
C ALA A 472 -7.65 -19.12 11.94
N THR A 473 -8.88 -18.78 11.58
CA THR A 473 -10.09 -19.34 12.20
C THR A 473 -11.02 -19.74 11.07
N ASN A 474 -11.77 -20.83 11.23
CA ASN A 474 -12.75 -21.24 10.22
C ASN A 474 -13.82 -20.16 10.04
N THR A 475 -14.24 -19.97 8.79
CA THR A 475 -15.27 -19.01 8.41
C THR A 475 -16.36 -19.73 7.64
N SER A 476 -17.55 -19.12 7.56
CA SER A 476 -18.68 -19.67 6.79
C SER A 476 -18.29 -19.88 5.33
N VAL A 477 -18.39 -21.13 4.87
CA VAL A 477 -18.12 -21.46 3.46
C VAL A 477 -19.11 -20.77 2.53
N VAL A 478 -20.36 -20.57 2.96
CA VAL A 478 -21.38 -19.82 2.23
C VAL A 478 -20.97 -18.36 2.05
N THR A 479 -20.48 -17.73 3.12
CA THR A 479 -19.96 -16.35 3.05
C THR A 479 -18.74 -16.25 2.14
N ALA A 480 -17.78 -17.18 2.26
CA ALA A 480 -16.59 -17.20 1.40
C ALA A 480 -16.96 -17.33 -0.09
N LEU A 481 -17.84 -18.28 -0.43
CA LEU A 481 -18.32 -18.48 -1.81
C LEU A 481 -19.07 -17.26 -2.34
N LYS A 482 -19.88 -16.59 -1.51
CA LYS A 482 -20.56 -15.35 -1.89
C LYS A 482 -19.56 -14.22 -2.18
N THR A 483 -18.52 -14.08 -1.35
CA THR A 483 -17.44 -13.11 -1.60
C THR A 483 -16.73 -13.40 -2.93
N TYR A 484 -16.37 -14.67 -3.20
CA TYR A 484 -15.75 -15.02 -4.48
C TYR A 484 -16.67 -14.78 -5.68
N GLN A 485 -17.97 -15.03 -5.54
CA GLN A 485 -18.94 -14.74 -6.59
C GLN A 485 -19.03 -13.24 -6.88
N ASN A 486 -19.09 -12.38 -5.85
CA ASN A 486 -19.12 -10.94 -6.03
C ASN A 486 -17.88 -10.40 -6.77
N GLU A 487 -16.70 -10.93 -6.45
CA GLU A 487 -15.45 -10.60 -7.15
C GLU A 487 -15.50 -11.07 -8.60
N LEU A 488 -15.92 -12.32 -8.85
CA LEU A 488 -16.09 -12.87 -10.20
C LEU A 488 -17.04 -12.02 -11.05
N ASP A 489 -18.18 -11.64 -10.50
CA ASP A 489 -19.19 -10.80 -11.17
C ASP A 489 -18.62 -9.41 -11.50
N THR A 490 -17.85 -8.84 -10.57
CA THR A 490 -17.20 -7.54 -10.75
C THR A 490 -16.22 -7.58 -11.92
N TYR A 491 -15.31 -8.56 -11.96
CA TYR A 491 -14.33 -8.67 -13.05
C TYR A 491 -14.96 -9.07 -14.38
N THR A 492 -16.00 -9.90 -14.37
CA THR A 492 -16.75 -10.25 -15.58
C THR A 492 -17.41 -9.01 -16.18
N LYS A 493 -18.05 -8.18 -15.34
CA LYS A 493 -18.64 -6.91 -15.79
C LYS A 493 -17.60 -5.97 -16.40
N LEU A 494 -16.42 -5.87 -15.79
CA LEU A 494 -15.32 -5.04 -16.32
C LEU A 494 -14.79 -5.56 -17.67
N LEU A 495 -14.80 -6.86 -17.92
CA LEU A 495 -14.43 -7.44 -19.21
C LEU A 495 -15.46 -7.17 -20.31
N GLU A 496 -16.74 -7.11 -19.94
CA GLU A 496 -17.86 -6.88 -20.87
C GLU A 496 -18.10 -5.39 -21.16
N ASP A 497 -17.61 -4.50 -20.30
CA ASP A 497 -17.73 -3.05 -20.47
C ASP A 497 -16.85 -2.52 -21.62
N LYS A 498 -17.49 -1.93 -22.64
CA LYS A 498 -16.83 -1.33 -23.81
C LYS A 498 -15.98 -0.11 -23.47
N ALA A 499 -16.21 0.52 -22.32
CA ALA A 499 -15.41 1.66 -21.85
C ALA A 499 -14.09 1.23 -21.18
N THR A 500 -13.93 -0.06 -20.88
CA THR A 500 -12.70 -0.59 -20.30
C THR A 500 -11.53 -0.42 -21.26
N LYS A 501 -10.42 0.17 -20.79
CA LYS A 501 -9.22 0.29 -21.61
C LYS A 501 -8.72 -1.13 -21.99
N PRO A 502 -8.44 -1.39 -23.29
CA PRO A 502 -7.99 -2.70 -23.75
C PRO A 502 -6.80 -3.28 -22.98
N ASP A 503 -5.90 -2.40 -22.52
CA ASP A 503 -4.71 -2.77 -21.74
C ASP A 503 -5.05 -3.53 -20.44
N TYR A 504 -6.21 -3.27 -19.82
CA TYR A 504 -6.61 -3.94 -18.57
C TYR A 504 -7.22 -5.34 -18.77
N LEU A 505 -7.66 -5.68 -19.98
CA LEU A 505 -8.40 -6.92 -20.24
C LEU A 505 -7.62 -8.19 -19.88
N PRO A 506 -6.30 -8.32 -20.13
CA PRO A 506 -5.54 -9.49 -19.69
C PRO A 506 -5.59 -9.72 -18.18
N PHE A 507 -5.42 -8.65 -17.39
CA PHE A 507 -5.48 -8.74 -15.93
C PHE A 507 -6.85 -9.21 -15.43
N TYR A 508 -7.93 -8.66 -15.98
CA TYR A 508 -9.29 -9.04 -15.57
C TYR A 508 -9.62 -10.50 -15.92
N LYS A 509 -9.14 -11.02 -17.06
CA LYS A 509 -9.28 -12.46 -17.40
C LYS A 509 -8.64 -13.35 -16.35
N ILE A 510 -7.43 -13.01 -15.90
CA ILE A 510 -6.73 -13.75 -14.85
C ILE A 510 -7.51 -13.75 -13.53
N GLN A 511 -8.13 -12.63 -13.16
CA GLN A 511 -8.96 -12.58 -11.96
C GLN A 511 -10.23 -13.42 -12.10
N VAL A 512 -10.89 -13.39 -13.25
CA VAL A 512 -12.05 -14.25 -13.55
C VAL A 512 -11.69 -15.73 -13.39
N ASP A 513 -10.57 -16.18 -13.98
CA ASP A 513 -10.12 -17.58 -13.86
C ASP A 513 -9.83 -17.95 -12.40
N LYS A 514 -9.17 -17.06 -11.65
CA LYS A 514 -8.87 -17.26 -10.22
C LYS A 514 -10.15 -17.44 -9.40
N TYR A 515 -11.10 -16.52 -9.49
CA TYR A 515 -12.32 -16.59 -8.68
C TYR A 515 -13.26 -17.71 -9.13
N SER A 516 -13.31 -18.02 -10.42
CA SER A 516 -14.01 -19.20 -10.93
C SER A 516 -13.47 -20.51 -10.33
N ASN A 517 -12.13 -20.68 -10.31
CA ASN A 517 -11.50 -21.83 -9.69
C ASN A 517 -11.74 -21.88 -8.17
N LEU A 518 -11.61 -20.75 -7.47
CA LEU A 518 -11.89 -20.68 -6.03
C LEU A 518 -13.33 -21.13 -5.72
N ILE A 519 -14.33 -20.69 -6.50
CA ILE A 519 -15.73 -21.11 -6.32
C ILE A 519 -15.88 -22.60 -6.58
N LYS A 520 -15.38 -23.09 -7.72
CA LYS A 520 -15.51 -24.48 -8.15
C LYS A 520 -14.94 -25.45 -7.12
N TYR A 521 -13.68 -25.25 -6.75
CA TYR A 521 -12.95 -26.19 -5.89
C TYR A 521 -13.28 -26.01 -4.41
N THR A 522 -13.66 -24.81 -3.94
CA THR A 522 -14.15 -24.65 -2.57
C THR A 522 -15.47 -25.41 -2.41
N LYS A 523 -16.36 -25.38 -3.41
CA LYS A 523 -17.61 -26.16 -3.37
C LYS A 523 -17.36 -27.68 -3.36
N SER A 524 -16.46 -28.18 -4.19
CA SER A 524 -16.24 -29.62 -4.32
C SER A 524 -15.40 -30.22 -3.18
N ASP A 525 -14.40 -29.48 -2.70
CA ASP A 525 -13.34 -30.07 -1.88
C ASP A 525 -13.56 -29.81 -0.38
N GLN A 526 -14.36 -28.80 -0.01
CA GLN A 526 -14.62 -28.46 1.39
C GLN A 526 -15.10 -29.65 2.22
N LYS A 527 -14.59 -29.71 3.46
CA LYS A 527 -14.96 -30.60 4.56
C LYS A 527 -15.66 -29.80 5.66
N TYR A 528 -16.09 -30.48 6.71
CA TYR A 528 -16.64 -29.84 7.90
C TYR A 528 -15.68 -28.80 8.50
N ARG A 529 -16.14 -27.55 8.60
CA ARG A 529 -15.45 -26.35 9.11
C ARG A 529 -14.06 -26.12 8.53
N THR A 530 -13.87 -26.42 7.24
CA THR A 530 -12.55 -26.29 6.59
C THR A 530 -11.98 -24.88 6.71
N ILE A 531 -10.72 -24.80 7.11
CA ILE A 531 -9.91 -23.58 7.04
C ILE A 531 -9.09 -23.64 5.75
N PHE A 532 -9.19 -22.60 4.93
CA PHE A 532 -8.43 -22.44 3.70
C PHE A 532 -7.32 -21.41 3.91
N VAL A 533 -6.07 -21.85 3.90
CA VAL A 533 -4.91 -21.01 4.15
C VAL A 533 -4.10 -20.82 2.88
N ASP A 534 -3.74 -19.58 2.58
CA ASP A 534 -2.76 -19.26 1.54
C ASP A 534 -1.36 -19.19 2.15
N PRO A 535 -0.49 -20.20 1.93
CA PRO A 535 0.84 -20.19 2.52
C PRO A 535 1.76 -19.12 1.91
N PHE A 536 1.37 -18.55 0.76
CA PHE A 536 2.15 -17.54 0.05
C PHE A 536 1.78 -16.12 0.45
N ALA A 537 0.59 -15.89 0.99
CA ALA A 537 0.05 -14.55 1.22
C ALA A 537 0.83 -13.70 2.23
N THR A 538 1.51 -14.32 3.21
CA THR A 538 2.28 -13.62 4.24
C THR A 538 3.76 -13.92 4.19
N SER A 539 4.18 -14.85 3.32
CA SER A 539 5.58 -15.31 3.22
C SER A 539 6.41 -14.39 2.32
N LEU A 540 7.74 -14.53 2.39
CA LEU A 540 8.69 -13.82 1.54
C LEU A 540 9.28 -14.75 0.48
N PRO A 541 9.41 -14.31 -0.78
CA PRO A 541 10.02 -15.11 -1.83
C PRO A 541 11.55 -15.20 -1.66
N ALA A 542 12.16 -16.23 -2.25
CA ALA A 542 13.58 -16.23 -2.54
C ALA A 542 13.92 -15.25 -3.67
N GLU A 543 15.08 -14.61 -3.58
CA GLU A 543 15.75 -13.95 -4.68
C GLU A 543 17.03 -14.70 -5.04
N VAL A 544 17.18 -15.02 -6.33
CA VAL A 544 18.32 -15.77 -6.84
C VAL A 544 19.07 -14.96 -7.90
N VAL A 545 20.35 -15.24 -8.08
CA VAL A 545 21.13 -14.66 -9.18
C VAL A 545 20.97 -15.54 -10.41
N THR A 546 20.59 -14.94 -11.52
CA THR A 546 20.54 -15.58 -12.85
C THR A 546 21.42 -14.79 -13.83
N LYS A 547 21.54 -15.28 -15.07
CA LYS A 547 22.23 -14.57 -16.15
C LYS A 547 21.19 -13.96 -17.09
N ASP A 548 21.35 -12.69 -17.43
CA ASP A 548 20.56 -12.06 -18.50
C ASP A 548 21.03 -12.51 -19.89
N ALA A 549 20.34 -12.03 -20.93
CA ALA A 549 20.68 -12.33 -22.33
C ALA A 549 22.09 -11.88 -22.74
N SER A 550 22.72 -10.97 -21.98
CA SER A 550 24.07 -10.47 -22.20
C SER A 550 25.12 -11.19 -21.33
N GLY A 551 24.71 -12.17 -20.51
CA GLY A 551 25.59 -12.90 -19.61
C GLY A 551 25.93 -12.17 -18.29
N ASN A 552 25.25 -11.05 -17.99
CA ASN A 552 25.42 -10.34 -16.73
C ASN A 552 24.61 -11.00 -15.64
N ASP A 553 25.12 -10.96 -14.40
CA ASP A 553 24.35 -11.37 -13.23
C ASP A 553 23.18 -10.42 -13.04
N VAL A 554 21.97 -10.98 -12.93
CA VAL A 554 20.74 -10.24 -12.64
C VAL A 554 20.02 -10.94 -11.50
N ARG A 555 19.55 -10.15 -10.54
CA ARG A 555 18.76 -10.70 -9.45
C ARG A 555 17.32 -10.95 -9.91
N THR A 556 16.82 -12.12 -9.60
CA THR A 556 15.49 -12.58 -10.00
C THR A 556 14.71 -13.00 -8.77
N VAL A 557 13.61 -12.31 -8.50
CA VAL A 557 12.68 -12.71 -7.43
C VAL A 557 11.88 -13.92 -7.93
N LYS A 558 12.02 -15.05 -7.23
CA LYS A 558 11.19 -16.23 -7.46
C LYS A 558 9.90 -16.04 -6.70
N HIS A 559 8.90 -15.43 -7.33
CA HIS A 559 7.65 -15.11 -6.66
C HIS A 559 6.93 -16.34 -6.12
N LEU A 560 6.35 -16.19 -4.92
CA LEU A 560 5.60 -17.23 -4.24
C LEU A 560 4.38 -17.63 -5.08
N SER A 561 4.45 -18.83 -5.65
CA SER A 561 3.40 -19.48 -6.41
C SER A 561 3.65 -20.98 -6.42
N SER A 562 2.63 -21.76 -6.75
CA SER A 562 2.76 -23.19 -6.98
C SER A 562 3.61 -23.55 -8.19
N ASP A 563 3.87 -22.61 -9.10
CA ASP A 563 4.82 -22.81 -10.21
C ASP A 563 6.25 -22.86 -9.69
N ASN A 564 6.63 -21.89 -8.85
CA ASN A 564 8.00 -21.74 -8.34
C ASN A 564 8.29 -22.58 -7.10
N TYR A 565 7.29 -22.89 -6.28
CA TYR A 565 7.47 -23.53 -4.98
C TYR A 565 6.66 -24.81 -4.84
N GLU A 566 7.27 -25.81 -4.20
CA GLU A 566 6.58 -26.95 -3.64
C GLU A 566 6.09 -26.60 -2.23
N VAL A 567 4.85 -27.00 -1.90
CA VAL A 567 4.25 -26.81 -0.57
C VAL A 567 4.12 -28.18 0.07
N VAL A 568 4.88 -28.41 1.13
CA VAL A 568 4.84 -29.64 1.92
C VAL A 568 4.09 -29.34 3.21
N VAL A 569 3.11 -30.15 3.57
CA VAL A 569 2.25 -29.92 4.74
C VAL A 569 2.26 -31.15 5.63
N LYS A 570 2.31 -30.95 6.95
CA LYS A 570 2.25 -32.02 7.94
C LYS A 570 1.32 -31.63 9.09
N PRO A 571 0.29 -32.43 9.42
CA PRO A 571 -0.55 -32.20 10.58
C PRO A 571 0.25 -32.43 11.87
N LEU A 572 -0.02 -31.59 12.87
CA LEU A 572 0.53 -31.75 14.22
C LEU A 572 -0.62 -32.11 15.16
N GLY A 573 -1.29 -31.12 15.75
CA GLY A 573 -2.40 -31.35 16.67
C GLY A 573 -2.68 -30.14 17.55
N VAL A 574 -3.16 -30.37 18.77
CA VAL A 574 -3.58 -29.29 19.70
C VAL A 574 -2.43 -28.95 20.66
N GLY A 575 -2.18 -27.66 20.88
CA GLY A 575 -1.19 -27.20 21.86
C GLY A 575 -0.94 -25.70 21.85
N ILE A 576 0.30 -25.32 22.13
CA ILE A 576 0.80 -23.94 22.14
C ILE A 576 2.20 -23.86 21.51
N LEU A 577 2.73 -22.64 21.37
CA LEU A 577 4.15 -22.43 21.07
C LEU A 577 4.94 -22.22 22.36
N ASP A 578 6.09 -22.88 22.50
CA ASP A 578 7.01 -22.74 23.62
C ASP A 578 7.78 -21.39 23.58
N SER A 579 8.71 -21.19 24.53
CA SER A 579 9.55 -19.99 24.57
C SER A 579 10.46 -19.83 23.34
N ASN A 580 10.78 -20.93 22.65
CA ASN A 580 11.58 -20.98 21.44
C ASN A 580 10.73 -20.92 20.16
N LYS A 581 9.42 -20.64 20.28
CA LYS A 581 8.45 -20.60 19.18
C LYS A 581 8.28 -21.93 18.46
N GLN A 582 8.54 -23.04 19.14
CA GLN A 582 8.31 -24.39 18.65
C GLN A 582 7.00 -24.95 19.18
N PHE A 583 6.36 -25.83 18.41
CA PHE A 583 5.11 -26.47 18.82
C PHE A 583 5.33 -27.37 20.04
N ASP A 584 4.60 -27.09 21.12
CA ASP A 584 4.49 -27.92 22.30
C ASP A 584 3.02 -28.34 22.48
N GLY A 585 2.74 -29.62 22.21
CA GLY A 585 1.38 -30.11 22.16
C GLY A 585 1.28 -31.60 21.85
N LYS A 586 0.04 -32.07 21.67
CA LYS A 586 -0.25 -33.47 21.38
C LYS A 586 -0.66 -33.63 19.93
N VAL A 587 -0.07 -34.62 19.26
CA VAL A 587 -0.50 -35.00 17.92
C VAL A 587 -1.94 -35.51 17.97
N ASP A 588 -2.78 -35.00 17.07
CA ASP A 588 -4.19 -35.37 16.99
C ASP A 588 -4.48 -36.06 15.63
N PRO A 589 -4.78 -37.37 15.61
CA PRO A 589 -5.07 -38.08 14.38
C PRO A 589 -6.39 -37.65 13.71
N LYS A 590 -7.24 -36.88 14.40
CA LYS A 590 -8.48 -36.33 13.84
C LYS A 590 -8.27 -34.98 13.15
N LEU A 591 -7.09 -34.38 13.28
CA LEU A 591 -6.72 -33.15 12.60
C LEU A 591 -5.99 -33.48 11.30
N HIS A 592 -6.46 -32.91 10.20
CA HIS A 592 -5.88 -33.12 8.88
C HIS A 592 -5.49 -31.80 8.24
N CYS A 593 -4.38 -31.83 7.52
CA CYS A 593 -3.90 -30.72 6.71
C CYS A 593 -3.32 -31.23 5.40
N GLU A 594 -3.78 -30.67 4.28
CA GLU A 594 -3.31 -31.06 2.95
C GLU A 594 -3.15 -29.85 2.03
N TRP A 595 -2.20 -29.91 1.10
CA TRP A 595 -2.07 -28.92 0.04
C TRP A 595 -3.04 -29.27 -1.10
N ASN A 596 -3.95 -28.35 -1.44
CA ASN A 596 -4.80 -28.46 -2.60
C ASN A 596 -4.28 -27.55 -3.72
N ALA A 597 -3.66 -28.17 -4.73
CA ALA A 597 -3.05 -27.46 -5.86
C ALA A 597 -4.07 -26.72 -6.73
N ASN A 598 -5.31 -27.19 -6.84
CA ASN A 598 -6.36 -26.52 -7.63
C ASN A 598 -6.83 -25.23 -6.96
N LEU A 599 -6.90 -25.22 -5.63
CA LEU A 599 -7.23 -24.03 -4.84
C LEU A 599 -6.04 -23.09 -4.65
N ASN A 600 -4.82 -23.61 -4.78
CA ASN A 600 -3.61 -22.99 -4.26
C ASN A 600 -3.74 -22.63 -2.77
N LYS A 601 -4.34 -23.54 -1.98
CA LYS A 601 -4.54 -23.37 -0.53
C LYS A 601 -4.15 -24.64 0.21
N ILE A 602 -3.66 -24.46 1.44
CA ILE A 602 -3.63 -25.52 2.43
C ILE A 602 -5.04 -25.62 3.04
N MET A 603 -5.63 -26.80 2.97
CA MET A 603 -6.89 -27.13 3.62
C MET A 603 -6.59 -27.74 4.98
N MET A 604 -7.23 -27.24 6.03
CA MET A 604 -7.10 -27.73 7.40
C MET A 604 -8.50 -28.01 7.96
N TRP A 605 -8.77 -29.24 8.38
CA TRP A 605 -10.08 -29.66 8.90
C TRP A 605 -9.97 -30.74 9.98
N ARG A 606 -11.07 -30.97 10.70
CA ARG A 606 -11.20 -32.06 11.67
C ARG A 606 -12.22 -33.10 11.18
N THR A 607 -12.01 -34.36 11.54
CA THR A 607 -13.00 -35.44 11.34
C THR A 607 -13.96 -35.60 12.53
N SER A 608 -13.65 -34.94 13.66
CA SER A 608 -14.56 -34.69 14.78
C SER A 608 -15.24 -33.32 14.63
N ASP A 609 -16.37 -33.11 15.31
CA ASP A 609 -17.08 -31.83 15.36
C ASP A 609 -16.66 -30.91 16.53
N ASN A 610 -15.61 -31.27 17.26
CA ASN A 610 -15.08 -30.48 18.38
C ASN A 610 -14.61 -29.09 17.94
N VAL A 611 -14.95 -28.08 18.75
CA VAL A 611 -14.34 -26.74 18.69
C VAL A 611 -13.01 -26.71 19.45
N THR A 612 -12.14 -25.77 19.12
CA THR A 612 -10.85 -25.61 19.80
C THR A 612 -11.07 -25.12 21.24
N PRO A 613 -10.50 -25.78 22.27
CA PRO A 613 -10.61 -25.33 23.66
C PRO A 613 -10.04 -23.92 23.89
N SER A 614 -10.61 -23.20 24.85
CA SER A 614 -10.11 -21.87 25.23
C SER A 614 -8.67 -21.96 25.76
N GLY A 615 -7.76 -21.18 25.16
CA GLY A 615 -6.34 -21.13 25.53
C GLY A 615 -5.42 -22.01 24.66
N ASP A 616 -5.99 -22.97 23.92
CA ASP A 616 -5.25 -23.83 22.99
C ASP A 616 -5.38 -23.37 21.53
N ASN A 617 -4.48 -23.84 20.66
CA ASN A 617 -4.62 -23.72 19.21
C ASN A 617 -4.38 -25.07 18.52
N GLU A 618 -4.86 -25.18 17.29
CA GLU A 618 -4.64 -26.31 16.40
C GLU A 618 -3.48 -26.00 15.47
N PHE A 619 -2.58 -26.96 15.26
CA PHE A 619 -1.34 -26.73 14.53
C PHE A 619 -1.19 -27.67 13.34
N CYS A 620 -0.80 -27.06 12.22
CA CYS A 620 -0.17 -27.76 11.11
C CYS A 620 1.15 -27.07 10.78
N SER A 621 2.16 -27.86 10.43
CA SER A 621 3.40 -27.32 9.88
C SER A 621 3.33 -27.33 8.35
N TYR A 622 3.92 -26.33 7.72
CA TYR A 622 4.12 -26.32 6.29
C TYR A 622 5.51 -25.82 5.94
N GLN A 623 6.02 -26.26 4.79
CA GLN A 623 7.30 -25.88 4.24
C GLN A 623 7.13 -25.43 2.79
N LEU A 624 7.81 -24.34 2.46
CA LEU A 624 7.95 -23.83 1.10
C LEU A 624 9.34 -24.22 0.60
N LYS A 625 9.41 -24.91 -0.53
CA LYS A 625 10.66 -25.33 -1.16
C LYS A 625 10.75 -24.76 -2.56
N LEU A 626 11.82 -23.99 -2.83
CA LEU A 626 12.06 -23.46 -4.17
C LEU A 626 12.41 -24.60 -5.12
N LYS A 627 11.66 -24.75 -6.21
CA LYS A 627 11.89 -25.80 -7.20
C LYS A 627 13.17 -25.56 -7.98
N GLY A 628 13.95 -26.62 -8.17
CA GLY A 628 15.16 -26.60 -9.01
C GLY A 628 16.34 -25.84 -8.41
N ALA A 629 16.28 -25.42 -7.14
CA ALA A 629 17.39 -24.77 -6.45
C ALA A 629 18.47 -25.79 -6.04
N ASN A 630 19.74 -25.42 -6.25
CA ASN A 630 20.90 -26.14 -5.74
C ASN A 630 21.96 -25.13 -5.25
N PRO A 631 22.28 -25.06 -3.93
CA PRO A 631 21.72 -25.86 -2.84
C PRO A 631 20.21 -25.62 -2.64
N GLU A 632 19.58 -26.51 -1.88
CA GLU A 632 18.15 -26.45 -1.59
C GLU A 632 17.80 -25.15 -0.83
N VAL A 633 16.74 -24.45 -1.26
CA VAL A 633 16.23 -23.24 -0.60
C VAL A 633 14.84 -23.57 -0.05
N VAL A 634 14.75 -23.69 1.27
CA VAL A 634 13.53 -24.07 1.99
C VAL A 634 13.24 -23.12 3.15
N SER A 635 11.97 -22.95 3.48
CA SER A 635 11.57 -22.32 4.74
C SER A 635 10.28 -22.91 5.30
N SER A 636 10.17 -23.00 6.63
CA SER A 636 9.16 -23.76 7.34
C SER A 636 8.42 -22.90 8.37
N ALA A 637 7.11 -23.06 8.49
CA ALA A 637 6.26 -22.30 9.41
C ALA A 637 5.04 -23.11 9.91
N TYR A 638 4.28 -22.53 10.82
CA TYR A 638 3.04 -23.10 11.38
C TYR A 638 1.79 -22.38 10.88
N ILE A 639 0.74 -23.14 10.63
CA ILE A 639 -0.64 -22.68 10.66
C ILE A 639 -1.12 -22.83 12.11
N ILE A 640 -1.54 -21.74 12.71
CA ILE A 640 -2.03 -21.64 14.10
C ILE A 640 -3.53 -21.35 14.01
N ALA A 641 -4.33 -22.39 14.13
CA ALA A 641 -5.74 -22.35 13.83
C ALA A 641 -6.63 -22.46 15.07
N SER A 642 -7.86 -21.98 14.94
CA SER A 642 -8.95 -22.28 15.88
C SER A 642 -10.22 -22.67 15.12
N TYR A 643 -10.92 -23.67 15.65
CA TYR A 643 -12.24 -24.08 15.19
C TYR A 643 -13.31 -23.53 16.12
N VAL A 644 -14.23 -22.77 15.57
CA VAL A 644 -15.43 -22.27 16.23
C VAL A 644 -16.67 -22.82 15.52
N ASN A 645 -17.78 -22.89 16.24
CA ASN A 645 -19.07 -23.15 15.62
C ASN A 645 -19.51 -21.94 14.76
N ILE A 646 -20.05 -22.20 13.58
CA ILE A 646 -20.54 -21.19 12.66
C ILE A 646 -22.07 -21.14 12.78
N ALA A 647 -22.58 -19.99 13.21
CA ALA A 647 -24.03 -19.84 13.39
C ALA A 647 -24.80 -20.01 12.08
N PRO A 648 -26.05 -20.53 12.14
CA PRO A 648 -26.91 -20.61 10.99
C PRO A 648 -27.33 -19.20 10.53
N ASN A 649 -27.75 -19.08 9.28
CA ASN A 649 -28.30 -17.83 8.73
C ASN A 649 -29.82 -17.93 8.59
N ALA A 650 -30.54 -16.95 9.11
CA ALA A 650 -31.99 -16.81 8.95
C ALA A 650 -32.32 -15.63 8.04
N GLU A 651 -33.32 -15.77 7.17
CA GLU A 651 -33.72 -14.79 6.17
C GLU A 651 -35.11 -14.20 6.44
N ASP A 652 -35.30 -12.94 6.04
CA ASP A 652 -36.59 -12.28 6.12
C ASP A 652 -37.60 -12.94 5.16
N THR A 653 -38.87 -12.96 5.55
CA THR A 653 -39.95 -13.46 4.70
C THR A 653 -41.24 -12.66 4.90
N THR A 654 -42.12 -12.70 3.90
CA THR A 654 -43.42 -12.01 3.93
C THR A 654 -44.54 -13.01 3.70
N LEU A 655 -45.55 -12.97 4.58
CA LEU A 655 -46.78 -13.74 4.50
C LEU A 655 -47.97 -12.81 4.29
N ASN A 656 -48.89 -13.22 3.44
CA ASN A 656 -50.12 -12.49 3.18
C ASN A 656 -51.27 -13.06 4.00
N ILE A 657 -51.90 -12.22 4.83
CA ILE A 657 -53.09 -12.56 5.61
C ILE A 657 -54.31 -11.91 4.98
N ALA A 658 -55.34 -12.72 4.71
CA ALA A 658 -56.62 -12.22 4.23
C ALA A 658 -57.40 -11.57 5.37
N TYR A 659 -57.78 -10.30 5.19
CA TYR A 659 -58.67 -9.58 6.08
C TYR A 659 -60.01 -10.32 6.26
N GLY A 660 -60.49 -10.44 7.50
CA GLY A 660 -61.74 -11.14 7.82
C GLY A 660 -61.64 -12.67 7.87
N SER A 661 -60.47 -13.25 7.59
CA SER A 661 -60.25 -14.69 7.65
C SER A 661 -59.98 -15.18 9.07
N SER A 662 -60.56 -16.30 9.46
CA SER A 662 -60.23 -17.05 10.68
C SER A 662 -59.21 -18.16 10.45
N ASN A 663 -58.73 -18.34 9.23
CA ASN A 663 -57.81 -19.43 8.89
C ASN A 663 -56.39 -19.07 9.35
N ALA A 664 -55.75 -20.00 10.05
CA ALA A 664 -54.32 -19.92 10.33
C ALA A 664 -53.51 -20.12 9.03
N ILE A 665 -52.37 -19.44 8.95
CA ILE A 665 -51.38 -19.64 7.89
C ILE A 665 -50.32 -20.57 8.44
N ASP A 666 -50.07 -21.65 7.70
CA ASP A 666 -48.99 -22.58 7.99
C ASP A 666 -47.71 -22.10 7.30
N ILE A 667 -46.64 -21.92 8.08
CA ILE A 667 -45.31 -21.63 7.55
C ILE A 667 -44.27 -22.55 8.19
N ASP A 668 -43.38 -23.08 7.38
CA ASP A 668 -42.15 -23.70 7.84
C ASP A 668 -41.02 -22.67 7.73
N LEU A 669 -40.59 -22.12 8.87
CA LEU A 669 -39.55 -21.09 8.90
C LEU A 669 -38.15 -21.66 8.59
N LEU A 670 -37.95 -22.98 8.65
CA LEU A 670 -36.67 -23.58 8.24
C LEU A 670 -36.43 -23.47 6.73
N GLN A 671 -37.46 -23.23 5.93
CA GLN A 671 -37.30 -22.93 4.50
C GLN A 671 -36.56 -21.61 4.25
N TYR A 672 -36.53 -20.73 5.25
CA TYR A 672 -35.87 -19.42 5.22
C TYR A 672 -34.62 -19.40 6.11
N ALA A 673 -34.09 -20.58 6.46
CA ALA A 673 -32.86 -20.69 7.23
C ALA A 673 -31.94 -21.77 6.65
N ASN A 674 -30.63 -21.58 6.79
CA ASN A 674 -29.65 -22.59 6.44
C ASN A 674 -28.48 -22.61 7.43
N ASP A 675 -27.93 -23.79 7.65
CA ASP A 675 -26.72 -24.02 8.45
C ASP A 675 -25.58 -24.57 7.58
N ASP A 676 -25.56 -24.19 6.31
CA ASP A 676 -24.57 -24.73 5.35
C ASP A 676 -23.18 -24.08 5.54
N GLY A 677 -23.06 -23.09 6.42
CA GLY A 677 -21.82 -22.37 6.71
C GLY A 677 -20.70 -23.26 7.28
N ASP A 678 -21.08 -24.29 8.04
CA ASP A 678 -20.21 -25.32 8.59
C ASP A 678 -19.64 -26.27 7.52
N GLY A 679 -20.17 -26.27 6.31
CA GLY A 679 -19.70 -27.12 5.23
C GLY A 679 -20.20 -28.57 5.33
N ASN A 680 -19.40 -29.52 4.83
CA ASN A 680 -19.84 -30.87 4.57
C ASN A 680 -19.82 -31.76 5.83
N THR A 681 -20.96 -31.91 6.49
CA THR A 681 -21.13 -32.76 7.68
C THR A 681 -20.88 -34.24 7.41
N SER A 682 -21.05 -34.73 6.17
CA SER A 682 -20.75 -36.13 5.82
C SER A 682 -19.25 -36.47 5.89
N ALA A 683 -18.38 -35.45 5.96
CA ALA A 683 -16.95 -35.63 6.17
C ALA A 683 -16.59 -35.97 7.64
N LEU A 684 -17.54 -35.85 8.57
CA LEU A 684 -17.34 -36.24 9.97
C LEU A 684 -17.32 -37.77 10.09
N THR A 685 -16.33 -38.32 10.79
CA THR A 685 -16.27 -39.76 11.07
C THR A 685 -17.04 -40.13 12.32
N ASP A 686 -17.03 -39.25 13.33
CA ASP A 686 -17.68 -39.52 14.62
C ASP A 686 -19.20 -39.30 14.56
N ARG A 687 -19.66 -38.36 13.72
CA ARG A 687 -21.07 -37.93 13.59
C ARG A 687 -21.45 -37.63 12.13
N PRO A 688 -21.40 -38.61 11.20
CA PRO A 688 -21.64 -38.37 9.78
C PRO A 688 -23.07 -37.88 9.45
N ASN A 689 -24.04 -38.17 10.33
CA ASN A 689 -25.44 -37.76 10.19
C ASN A 689 -25.81 -36.64 11.17
N LYS A 690 -24.88 -35.73 11.47
CA LYS A 690 -25.15 -34.56 12.33
C LYS A 690 -26.35 -33.79 11.74
N PRO A 691 -27.41 -33.53 12.54
CA PRO A 691 -28.54 -32.72 12.06
C PRO A 691 -28.06 -31.31 11.73
N LYS A 692 -28.77 -30.61 10.84
CA LYS A 692 -28.45 -29.20 10.53
C LYS A 692 -28.91 -28.27 11.66
N PHE A 693 -30.06 -28.56 12.24
CA PHE A 693 -30.69 -27.71 13.23
C PHE A 693 -30.82 -28.41 14.58
N TYR A 694 -31.10 -27.64 15.62
CA TYR A 694 -31.20 -28.14 16.98
C TYR A 694 -32.27 -29.24 17.13
N VAL A 695 -31.84 -30.37 17.68
CA VAL A 695 -32.68 -31.48 18.09
C VAL A 695 -32.53 -31.66 19.60
N ASN A 696 -33.64 -31.73 20.32
CA ASN A 696 -33.62 -31.86 21.77
C ASN A 696 -33.22 -33.30 22.22
N ALA A 697 -33.09 -33.50 23.53
CA ALA A 697 -32.71 -34.80 24.10
C ALA A 697 -33.70 -35.95 23.79
N ASN A 698 -34.94 -35.64 23.41
CA ASN A 698 -35.97 -36.62 23.04
C ASN A 698 -35.96 -36.95 21.53
N GLY A 699 -35.06 -36.33 20.74
CA GLY A 699 -35.02 -36.51 19.29
C GLY A 699 -35.99 -35.61 18.51
N GLU A 700 -36.55 -34.57 19.14
CA GLU A 700 -37.48 -33.63 18.50
C GLU A 700 -36.73 -32.40 17.98
N GLU A 701 -36.89 -32.08 16.69
CA GLU A 701 -36.34 -30.87 16.07
C GLU A 701 -37.13 -29.64 16.55
N LEU A 702 -36.48 -28.78 17.33
CA LEU A 702 -37.02 -27.56 17.97
C LEU A 702 -36.12 -26.33 17.78
N PRO A 703 -35.78 -25.90 16.56
CA PRO A 703 -34.72 -24.93 16.35
C PRO A 703 -35.19 -23.48 16.31
N ILE A 704 -36.49 -23.21 16.26
CA ILE A 704 -36.99 -21.85 16.01
C ILE A 704 -37.33 -21.15 17.32
N ARG A 705 -36.76 -19.98 17.56
CA ARG A 705 -37.17 -19.09 18.66
C ARG A 705 -37.81 -17.82 18.12
N ILE A 706 -38.97 -17.49 18.65
CA ILE A 706 -39.63 -16.21 18.39
C ILE A 706 -39.15 -15.21 19.45
N ALA A 707 -38.54 -14.11 19.01
CA ALA A 707 -37.95 -13.12 19.92
C ALA A 707 -39.02 -12.28 20.63
N THR A 708 -40.10 -11.94 19.93
CA THR A 708 -41.16 -11.06 20.43
C THR A 708 -42.53 -11.62 20.05
N ASN A 709 -43.33 -12.00 21.06
CA ASN A 709 -44.75 -12.27 20.84
C ASN A 709 -45.49 -10.96 20.63
N LEU A 710 -46.28 -10.88 19.56
CA LEU A 710 -47.15 -9.74 19.28
C LEU A 710 -48.54 -10.06 19.84
N ASP A 711 -49.05 -9.24 20.76
CA ASP A 711 -50.40 -9.43 21.35
C ASP A 711 -51.53 -9.64 20.31
N PRO A 712 -51.53 -8.95 19.14
CA PRO A 712 -52.54 -9.15 18.10
C PRO A 712 -52.39 -10.46 17.28
N VAL A 713 -51.27 -11.18 17.41
CA VAL A 713 -50.93 -12.35 16.60
C VAL A 713 -50.79 -13.58 17.49
N ILE A 714 -51.54 -14.63 17.20
CA ILE A 714 -51.41 -15.95 17.82
C ILE A 714 -50.46 -16.78 16.97
N ILE A 715 -49.40 -17.30 17.59
CA ILE A 715 -48.44 -18.20 16.95
C ILE A 715 -48.39 -19.50 17.75
N THR A 716 -48.76 -20.60 17.12
CA THR A 716 -48.58 -21.97 17.64
C THR A 716 -47.70 -22.78 16.67
N ALA A 717 -47.27 -23.98 17.05
CA ALA A 717 -46.48 -24.85 16.20
C ALA A 717 -46.79 -26.32 16.48
N ASP A 718 -46.44 -27.20 15.53
CA ASP A 718 -46.58 -28.65 15.68
C ASP A 718 -45.88 -29.18 16.94
N ARG A 719 -44.72 -28.59 17.28
CA ARG A 719 -43.90 -28.97 18.43
C ARG A 719 -43.40 -27.73 19.17
N SER A 720 -43.27 -27.84 20.49
CA SER A 720 -42.68 -26.78 21.31
C SER A 720 -41.96 -27.37 22.53
N GLY A 721 -40.92 -26.68 23.00
CA GLY A 721 -40.15 -27.07 24.17
C GLY A 721 -39.13 -26.01 24.57
N PRO A 722 -38.26 -26.27 25.55
CA PRO A 722 -37.21 -25.34 25.94
C PRO A 722 -36.15 -25.22 24.82
N CYS A 723 -35.63 -24.00 24.63
CA CYS A 723 -34.49 -23.73 23.74
C CYS A 723 -33.17 -24.32 24.28
N PRO A 724 -32.12 -24.45 23.44
CA PRO A 724 -30.83 -24.98 23.88
C PRO A 724 -30.06 -24.05 24.83
N GLY A 725 -29.13 -24.64 25.59
CA GLY A 725 -28.06 -23.93 26.29
C GLY A 725 -28.54 -22.88 27.31
N GLN A 726 -27.92 -21.70 27.26
CA GLN A 726 -28.24 -20.56 28.15
C GLN A 726 -29.63 -19.97 27.91
N ASP A 727 -30.25 -20.31 26.78
CA ASP A 727 -31.57 -19.84 26.38
C ASP A 727 -32.69 -20.80 26.78
N SER A 728 -32.43 -21.82 27.61
CA SER A 728 -33.41 -22.80 28.08
C SER A 728 -34.65 -22.25 28.78
N LYS A 729 -34.60 -20.98 29.23
CA LYS A 729 -35.75 -20.23 29.75
C LYS A 729 -36.75 -19.79 28.68
N TYR A 730 -36.38 -19.81 27.40
CA TYR A 730 -37.23 -19.45 26.27
C TYR A 730 -37.85 -20.70 25.63
N THR A 731 -38.99 -20.50 24.97
CA THR A 731 -39.66 -21.54 24.19
C THR A 731 -39.13 -21.55 22.76
N CYS A 732 -38.74 -22.74 22.31
CA CYS A 732 -38.40 -23.04 20.94
C CYS A 732 -39.48 -23.92 20.30
N TYR A 733 -39.62 -23.78 18.99
CA TYR A 733 -40.67 -24.37 18.17
C TYR A 733 -40.05 -25.22 17.06
N GLY A 734 -40.82 -26.19 16.57
CA GLY A 734 -40.44 -27.02 15.42
C GLY A 734 -41.65 -27.52 14.64
N GLY A 735 -41.40 -27.96 13.42
CA GLY A 735 -42.46 -28.24 12.44
C GLY A 735 -43.05 -26.96 11.87
N LYS A 736 -44.28 -27.04 11.35
CA LYS A 736 -45.00 -25.87 10.85
C LYS A 736 -45.44 -24.98 12.01
N LEU A 737 -45.29 -23.68 11.83
CA LEU A 737 -45.94 -22.68 12.66
C LEU A 737 -47.30 -22.33 12.08
N HIS A 738 -48.30 -22.20 12.95
CA HIS A 738 -49.65 -21.76 12.62
C HIS A 738 -49.83 -20.34 13.12
N ILE A 739 -50.00 -19.39 12.20
CA ILE A 739 -50.08 -17.96 12.49
C ILE A 739 -51.49 -17.47 12.20
N GLN A 740 -52.13 -16.83 13.19
CA GLN A 740 -53.48 -16.29 13.06
C GLN A 740 -53.60 -14.93 13.76
N LEU A 741 -54.40 -14.01 13.22
CA LEU A 741 -54.77 -12.79 13.94
C LEU A 741 -55.76 -13.11 15.07
N ARG A 742 -55.52 -12.54 16.26
CA ARG A 742 -56.41 -12.67 17.42
C ARG A 742 -57.78 -12.04 17.14
N ASN A 743 -57.82 -10.99 16.31
CA ASN A 743 -59.04 -10.34 15.83
C ASN A 743 -59.07 -10.34 14.29
N THR A 744 -60.04 -11.03 13.70
CA THR A 744 -60.19 -11.15 12.24
C THR A 744 -60.59 -9.83 11.56
N LEU A 745 -61.06 -8.84 12.33
CA LEU A 745 -61.40 -7.49 11.85
C LEU A 745 -60.25 -6.49 11.95
N ASP A 746 -59.09 -6.92 12.43
CA ASP A 746 -57.90 -6.08 12.46
C ASP A 746 -57.35 -5.91 11.03
N PRO A 747 -57.24 -4.68 10.49
CA PRO A 747 -56.74 -4.45 9.14
C PRO A 747 -55.23 -4.23 9.07
N PHE A 748 -54.53 -4.16 10.21
CA PHE A 748 -53.13 -3.76 10.26
C PHE A 748 -52.19 -4.91 9.86
N SER A 749 -51.03 -4.53 9.32
CA SER A 749 -49.92 -5.43 9.03
C SER A 749 -48.98 -5.49 10.24
N TYR A 750 -48.37 -6.65 10.46
CA TYR A 750 -47.52 -6.92 11.62
C TYR A 750 -46.16 -7.44 11.21
N LYS A 751 -45.21 -7.41 12.14
CA LYS A 751 -43.90 -8.07 11.95
C LYS A 751 -43.37 -8.63 13.26
N PHE A 752 -42.88 -9.85 13.23
CA PHE A 752 -42.19 -10.45 14.37
C PHE A 752 -40.82 -10.96 13.95
N THR A 753 -39.93 -11.08 14.93
CA THR A 753 -38.55 -11.53 14.71
C THR A 753 -38.39 -12.96 15.20
N TYR A 754 -37.63 -13.74 14.44
CA TYR A 754 -37.28 -15.11 14.79
C TYR A 754 -35.77 -15.34 14.67
N HIS A 755 -35.33 -16.39 15.34
CA HIS A 755 -33.99 -16.94 15.31
C HIS A 755 -34.06 -18.45 15.09
N VAL A 756 -32.97 -19.01 14.58
CA VAL A 756 -32.80 -20.45 14.37
C VAL A 756 -31.55 -20.91 15.11
N TYR A 757 -31.62 -22.04 15.79
CA TYR A 757 -30.46 -22.69 16.41
C TYR A 757 -29.95 -23.85 15.55
N ASP A 758 -28.63 -23.93 15.42
CA ASP A 758 -27.98 -25.09 14.80
C ASP A 758 -27.97 -26.30 15.74
N ALA A 759 -27.41 -27.41 15.27
CA ALA A 759 -27.31 -28.64 16.04
C ALA A 759 -26.42 -28.53 17.29
N ASP A 760 -25.55 -27.54 17.38
CA ASP A 760 -24.67 -27.28 18.53
C ASP A 760 -25.28 -26.24 19.50
N GLY A 761 -26.44 -25.69 19.16
CA GLY A 761 -27.19 -24.73 19.98
C GLY A 761 -26.74 -23.27 19.85
N LEU A 762 -25.99 -22.92 18.80
CA LEU A 762 -25.64 -21.53 18.51
C LEU A 762 -26.76 -20.87 17.70
N ILE A 763 -27.04 -19.60 18.02
CA ILE A 763 -28.18 -18.85 17.51
C ILE A 763 -27.83 -18.08 16.23
N SER A 764 -28.75 -18.06 15.26
CA SER A 764 -28.65 -17.27 14.03
C SER A 764 -28.73 -15.76 14.29
N ASN A 765 -28.43 -14.99 13.23
CA ASN A 765 -28.90 -13.61 13.12
C ASN A 765 -30.43 -13.52 13.29
N ALA A 766 -30.90 -12.36 13.72
CA ALA A 766 -32.33 -12.05 13.75
C ALA A 766 -32.88 -11.92 12.32
N ALA A 767 -34.02 -12.55 12.06
CA ALA A 767 -34.76 -12.43 10.81
C ALA A 767 -36.22 -12.04 11.08
N THR A 768 -36.86 -11.40 10.11
CA THR A 768 -38.19 -10.80 10.26
C THR A 768 -39.21 -11.50 9.38
N VAL A 769 -40.32 -11.90 9.99
CA VAL A 769 -41.54 -12.28 9.27
C VAL A 769 -42.45 -11.06 9.22
N LYS A 770 -42.77 -10.59 8.01
CA LYS A 770 -43.80 -9.56 7.77
C LYS A 770 -45.13 -10.23 7.46
N LEU A 771 -46.17 -9.83 8.18
CA LEU A 771 -47.55 -10.26 7.97
C LEU A 771 -48.30 -9.12 7.28
N GLU A 772 -48.39 -9.17 5.95
CA GLU A 772 -49.09 -8.17 5.15
C GLU A 772 -50.59 -8.50 5.11
N ASN A 773 -51.40 -7.60 5.66
CA ASN A 773 -52.84 -7.80 5.77
C ASN A 773 -53.55 -7.12 4.58
N SER A 774 -54.39 -7.87 3.86
CA SER A 774 -55.13 -7.34 2.71
C SER A 774 -56.06 -6.17 3.06
N GLY A 775 -56.39 -5.98 4.34
CA GLY A 775 -57.20 -4.87 4.86
C GLY A 775 -56.53 -3.50 4.70
N THR A 776 -55.20 -3.43 4.58
CA THR A 776 -54.41 -2.19 4.38
C THR A 776 -53.56 -2.20 3.11
N ALA A 777 -53.68 -3.22 2.25
CA ALA A 777 -52.96 -3.30 0.98
C ALA A 777 -53.37 -2.17 0.00
N PRO A 778 -52.47 -1.75 -0.93
CA PRO A 778 -52.80 -0.78 -1.98
C PRO A 778 -54.04 -1.21 -2.77
N GLY A 779 -55.11 -0.41 -2.73
CA GLY A 779 -56.41 -0.73 -3.35
C GLY A 779 -57.51 -1.18 -2.38
N SER A 780 -57.22 -1.34 -1.08
CA SER A 780 -58.25 -1.56 -0.05
C SER A 780 -59.12 -0.32 0.17
N THR A 781 -60.42 -0.51 0.43
CA THR A 781 -61.40 0.55 0.77
C THR A 781 -61.02 1.36 2.01
N ARG A 782 -60.09 0.86 2.83
CA ARG A 782 -59.58 1.51 4.04
C ARG A 782 -58.36 2.39 3.82
N VAL A 783 -57.69 2.30 2.66
CA VAL A 783 -56.57 3.19 2.30
C VAL A 783 -57.08 4.52 1.70
N SER A 784 -58.30 4.54 1.13
CA SER A 784 -58.92 5.73 0.52
C SER A 784 -59.98 6.43 1.39
N GLY A 785 -60.01 6.18 2.70
CA GLY A 785 -61.09 6.62 3.60
C GLY A 785 -60.67 7.48 4.80
N GLY A 786 -59.48 8.08 4.77
CA GLY A 786 -59.01 8.98 5.83
C GLY A 786 -59.38 10.44 5.54
N GLY A 787 -60.36 10.98 6.27
CA GLY A 787 -60.83 12.36 6.14
C GLY A 787 -59.69 13.38 6.31
N ALA A 788 -59.42 14.14 5.25
CA ALA A 788 -58.57 15.32 5.29
C ALA A 788 -59.15 16.35 6.26
N PHE A 789 -58.36 16.78 7.24
CA PHE A 789 -58.62 18.01 8.01
C PHE A 789 -58.50 19.21 7.06
N GLY A 790 -59.61 19.58 6.40
CA GLY A 790 -59.70 20.75 5.56
C GLY A 790 -59.70 22.03 6.40
N TRP A 791 -59.03 23.07 5.92
CA TRP A 791 -58.83 24.37 6.62
C TRP A 791 -60.13 25.03 7.14
N PHE A 792 -61.29 24.67 6.60
CA PHE A 792 -62.60 25.13 7.05
C PHE A 792 -62.95 24.74 8.50
N SER A 793 -62.37 23.67 9.06
CA SER A 793 -62.55 23.31 10.47
C SER A 793 -61.81 24.27 11.43
N ILE A 794 -60.76 24.94 10.98
CA ILE A 794 -60.03 25.96 11.75
C ILE A 794 -60.84 27.28 11.80
N LEU A 795 -61.53 27.64 10.72
CA LEU A 795 -62.44 28.80 10.70
C LEU A 795 -63.66 28.60 11.62
N GLY A 796 -64.21 27.38 11.70
CA GLY A 796 -65.28 27.05 12.63
C GLY A 796 -64.90 27.21 14.11
N LEU A 797 -63.65 26.84 14.46
CA LEU A 797 -63.11 27.00 15.82
C LEU A 797 -62.80 28.45 16.18
N MET A 798 -62.33 29.27 15.21
CA MET A 798 -62.16 30.72 15.44
C MET A 798 -63.49 31.47 15.55
N GLY A 799 -64.52 31.05 14.80
CA GLY A 799 -65.88 31.59 14.93
C GLY A 799 -66.50 31.30 16.32
N LEU A 800 -66.28 30.10 16.85
CA LEU A 800 -66.73 29.72 18.20
C LEU A 800 -65.94 30.44 19.31
N ALA A 801 -64.65 30.70 19.13
CA ALA A 801 -63.85 31.50 20.08
C ALA A 801 -64.23 33.00 20.06
N GLY A 802 -64.58 33.56 18.90
CA GLY A 802 -65.09 34.92 18.76
C GLY A 802 -66.47 35.11 19.41
N TYR A 803 -67.39 34.18 19.19
CA TYR A 803 -68.73 34.20 19.80
C TYR A 803 -68.68 34.08 21.33
N ARG A 804 -67.74 33.28 21.87
CA ARG A 804 -67.54 33.11 23.31
C ARG A 804 -66.89 34.34 23.98
N ARG A 805 -66.12 35.16 23.25
CA ARG A 805 -65.58 36.45 23.75
C ARG A 805 -66.59 37.60 23.66
N TYR A 806 -67.53 37.58 22.73
CA TYR A 806 -68.60 38.59 22.63
C TYR A 806 -69.65 38.45 23.76
N LYS A 807 -69.92 37.23 24.26
CA LYS A 807 -70.80 36.99 25.42
C LYS A 807 -70.21 37.32 26.79
N MET A 808 -68.93 37.72 26.88
CA MET A 808 -68.27 38.07 28.16
C MET A 808 -67.94 39.58 28.30
N LYS A 809 -68.56 40.44 27.48
CA LYS A 809 -68.44 41.91 27.58
C LYS A 809 -69.78 42.68 27.58
N HIS A 810 -70.85 42.05 28.07
CA HIS A 810 -72.05 42.72 28.58
C HIS A 810 -72.46 42.13 29.91
#